data_AF-A6UVX2-F1
#
_entry.id   AF-A6UVX2-F1
#
_cell.length_a   1.000
_cell.length_b   1.000
_cell.length_c   1.000
_cell.angle_alpha   90.00
_cell.angle_beta   90.00
_cell.angle_gamma   90.00
#
_symmetry.space_group_name_H-M   'P 1'
#
loop_
_entity.id
_entity.type
_entity.pdbx_description
1 polymer ?
#
loop_
_entity_poly.entity_id
_entity_poly.type
_entity_poly.pdbx_seq_one_letter_code
_entity_poly.pdbx_strand_id
1 'polypeptide(L)'
;MEFKYVILLMLLIACVNTISASNMIFYDNFENWSGWANYGSGTVYQSNEQHYSGNYSLKKDNNNDPNGGYKNLSEVVGRDVVISGWIYRPSNYSSGSIDRLGLEDENFNGYTIAVSHGSNKIWTDKRTNGGAATISNKISWNPPEDEWYKFKLYIYSNGTITLSTYYNNGTLGATVSTNDNTYNSFDRVVIHGGYQYYVDDLEVVNLSSPLKIKYVEKFNSVAVADGNGELNYSSGGLVGHFIIENTAPYIDDTLHDVWVVVNISDNITPLRVVYNGTPKGVYITNNAPSYTGINGKGTDYIHISELPNNSYVDCAFDINPSKTLPITINETYSTTKIPAHYNQTYWNVKVDIIPNKDVIGNNTVYVNFTKYLSNNSFYEDFNNWSNWHQYGTGIINWSSNFSHSKNHSLWKGNDNTSDSNYNDPSGGYYILPKQYNRTISLQGWIYRPYASSWAGPIDRVGLEDENFNGYTIAVSHSSNEIWIDKRTNGGANSISNKISWNPPENEWYKFKLYIYSNGTITLKIYNESMDYQKEVSANDNTYKSFDRIVIRGGHPYYVDDLRVIPSNDGFYGDENWSMLNITNMSYNRGNAYTFDGEYFNSFSNALKWYNISLNNSQKAEINFTIHGIYNGNISKRDGALKRYGFAVVEFNYNGISTNSSIKGVYASGIGSISTIHGSDDEYHWNETATFKNKAKSYNFNLTSLNIWAVNKSAYHQCWDPFDKSIWITRDNGYDNDSNHSLTPNIELEPSESWNTLAYNFTFDGVPIVWANCSFKITNDDYSITRETGGMGNKYIVIEKILVVGSYMIKVTKHIIPNADGTYDMYIVVENIGSETSPFVYAYDLIPQNFSIVGSISVNRTDMLNNTGNHSVSDPRYNMSVYWALNPLNGGADGDGSYNDTSEITNSKTVVIHYTINGTGVFNPSDAFIVGIDPTHSLLPTTSPKITLVSGAIADNYEPLLMLLSGLVGVGCIIRRRKNN
;
A
#
# COMPACT_ATOMS: atom_id res chain seq x y z
N MET A 1 -46.23 18.20 32.00
CA MET A 1 -45.18 18.68 31.07
C MET A 1 -44.11 17.61 31.01
N GLU A 2 -44.49 16.45 30.49
CA GLU A 2 -43.69 15.22 30.40
C GLU A 2 -44.20 14.54 29.13
N PHE A 3 -43.40 14.50 28.06
CA PHE A 3 -43.52 13.62 26.87
C PHE A 3 -42.51 14.05 25.77
N LYS A 4 -41.26 14.40 26.13
CA LYS A 4 -40.22 14.71 25.13
C LYS A 4 -38.88 13.99 25.31
N TYR A 5 -38.67 13.25 26.40
CA TYR A 5 -37.39 12.56 26.65
C TYR A 5 -37.39 11.06 26.31
N VAL A 6 -38.54 10.44 26.00
CA VAL A 6 -38.60 9.00 25.68
C VAL A 6 -38.41 8.71 24.19
N ILE A 7 -38.68 9.67 23.29
CA ILE A 7 -38.54 9.48 21.84
C ILE A 7 -37.09 9.66 21.36
N LEU A 8 -36.27 10.45 22.07
CA LEU A 8 -34.85 10.63 21.70
C LEU A 8 -33.97 9.43 22.10
N LEU A 9 -34.40 8.63 23.09
CA LEU A 9 -33.69 7.42 23.50
C LEU A 9 -34.08 6.19 22.66
N MET A 10 -35.29 6.15 22.10
CA MET A 10 -35.69 5.08 21.17
C MET A 10 -35.22 5.30 19.73
N LEU A 11 -34.91 6.54 19.30
CA LEU A 11 -34.32 6.78 17.97
C LEU A 11 -32.79 6.59 17.94
N LEU A 12 -32.10 6.56 19.08
CA LEU A 12 -30.66 6.29 19.15
C LEU A 12 -30.32 4.80 19.15
N ILE A 13 -31.31 3.91 19.26
CA ILE A 13 -31.13 2.45 19.22
C ILE A 13 -31.34 1.87 17.80
N ALA A 14 -31.74 2.69 16.82
CA ALA A 14 -31.94 2.24 15.43
C ALA A 14 -30.80 2.63 14.45
N CYS A 15 -29.69 3.19 14.93
CA CYS A 15 -28.56 3.59 14.08
C CYS A 15 -27.19 3.15 14.61
N VAL A 16 -27.10 1.91 15.09
CA VAL A 16 -25.82 1.25 15.36
C VAL A 16 -25.83 -0.11 14.66
N ASN A 17 -24.87 -0.26 13.73
CA ASN A 17 -24.40 -1.49 13.07
C ASN A 17 -25.08 -1.94 11.76
N THR A 18 -24.65 -1.34 10.65
CA THR A 18 -24.01 -2.15 9.59
C THR A 18 -22.54 -1.78 9.53
N ILE A 19 -21.85 -2.05 10.64
CA ILE A 19 -20.41 -2.29 10.62
C ILE A 19 -20.28 -3.69 10.02
N SER A 20 -19.38 -3.88 9.05
CA SER A 20 -18.96 -5.21 8.58
C SER A 20 -18.87 -6.13 9.79
N ALA A 21 -19.62 -7.24 9.79
CA ALA A 21 -19.55 -8.21 10.88
C ALA A 21 -18.07 -8.56 11.09
N SER A 22 -17.48 -8.06 12.18
CA SER A 22 -16.15 -8.47 12.58
C SER A 22 -16.28 -9.94 12.94
N ASN A 23 -15.63 -10.82 12.19
CA ASN A 23 -15.58 -12.23 12.54
C ASN A 23 -14.83 -12.47 13.87
N MET A 24 -14.20 -11.44 14.44
CA MET A 24 -13.46 -11.49 15.71
C MET A 24 -14.41 -11.34 16.90
N ILE A 25 -14.51 -12.41 17.70
CA ILE A 25 -15.27 -12.49 18.95
C ILE A 25 -14.39 -12.02 20.13
N PHE A 26 -13.14 -12.46 20.14
CA PHE A 26 -12.19 -12.21 21.22
C PHE A 26 -10.78 -12.05 20.66
N TYR A 27 -10.03 -11.11 21.22
CA TYR A 27 -8.60 -10.97 20.99
C TYR A 27 -7.93 -10.41 22.23
N ASP A 28 -6.79 -10.99 22.60
CA ASP A 28 -5.93 -10.50 23.67
C ASP A 28 -4.47 -10.76 23.28
N ASN A 29 -3.73 -9.67 23.06
CA ASN A 29 -2.27 -9.68 22.89
C ASN A 29 -1.53 -9.39 24.20
N PHE A 30 -2.26 -9.37 25.32
CA PHE A 30 -1.72 -9.23 26.67
C PHE A 30 -0.94 -7.95 26.95
N GLU A 31 -0.94 -6.95 26.05
CA GLU A 31 -0.35 -5.63 26.33
C GLU A 31 -1.11 -4.87 27.43
N ASN A 32 -2.41 -5.18 27.59
CA ASN A 32 -3.26 -4.63 28.65
C ASN A 32 -3.87 -5.75 29.51
N TRP A 33 -3.31 -5.98 30.71
CA TRP A 33 -3.80 -7.02 31.62
C TRP A 33 -5.15 -6.66 32.27
N SER A 34 -6.23 -7.26 31.78
CA SER A 34 -7.56 -7.08 32.36
C SER A 34 -8.47 -8.29 32.08
N GLY A 35 -9.42 -8.55 32.98
CA GLY A 35 -10.47 -9.57 32.79
C GLY A 35 -10.06 -11.04 32.99
N TRP A 36 -8.78 -11.32 33.24
CA TRP A 36 -8.29 -12.67 33.55
C TRP A 36 -8.47 -13.03 35.03
N ALA A 37 -9.01 -14.22 35.29
CA ALA A 37 -9.19 -14.78 36.63
C ALA A 37 -8.47 -16.14 36.74
N ASN A 38 -8.01 -16.49 37.94
CA ASN A 38 -7.44 -17.80 38.22
C ASN A 38 -8.54 -18.87 38.29
N TYR A 39 -8.22 -20.10 37.88
CA TYR A 39 -9.07 -21.27 38.02
C TYR A 39 -8.40 -22.35 38.87
N GLY A 40 -9.13 -22.87 39.85
CA GLY A 40 -8.60 -23.79 40.85
C GLY A 40 -7.46 -23.18 41.66
N SER A 41 -6.39 -23.93 41.82
CA SER A 41 -5.15 -23.52 42.50
C SER A 41 -4.06 -23.02 41.55
N GLY A 42 -4.38 -22.79 40.27
CA GLY A 42 -3.44 -22.33 39.25
C GLY A 42 -3.31 -20.81 39.26
N THR A 43 -2.25 -20.30 38.63
CA THR A 43 -2.02 -18.85 38.51
C THR A 43 -1.76 -18.46 37.07
N VAL A 44 -2.47 -17.43 36.58
CA VAL A 44 -2.14 -16.74 35.33
C VAL A 44 -1.85 -15.27 35.61
N TYR A 45 -0.84 -14.71 34.94
CA TYR A 45 -0.47 -13.31 35.09
C TYR A 45 0.24 -12.78 33.84
N GLN A 46 0.21 -11.46 33.65
CA GLN A 46 0.96 -10.78 32.59
C GLN A 46 2.46 -10.93 32.88
N SER A 47 3.24 -11.30 31.87
CA SER A 47 4.69 -11.45 31.98
C SER A 47 5.39 -10.81 30.79
N ASN A 48 6.54 -10.20 31.04
CA ASN A 48 7.46 -9.74 30.00
C ASN A 48 8.66 -10.68 29.83
N GLU A 49 8.67 -11.85 30.49
CA GLU A 49 9.77 -12.82 30.42
C GLU A 49 9.89 -13.43 29.01
N GLN A 50 8.75 -13.71 28.38
CA GLN A 50 8.63 -14.18 27.01
C GLN A 50 7.40 -13.48 26.40
N HIS A 51 7.49 -13.05 25.15
CA HIS A 51 6.38 -12.49 24.38
C HIS A 51 6.62 -12.77 22.90
N TYR A 52 5.54 -12.91 22.14
CA TYR A 52 5.56 -13.07 20.70
C TYR A 52 5.36 -11.71 20.01
N SER A 53 4.34 -10.95 20.46
CA SER A 53 4.08 -9.59 19.99
C SER A 53 4.18 -8.60 21.14
N GLY A 54 4.39 -7.31 20.84
CA GLY A 54 4.47 -6.27 21.87
C GLY A 54 5.58 -6.46 22.90
N ASN A 55 5.26 -6.33 24.19
CA ASN A 55 6.18 -6.45 25.32
C ASN A 55 5.73 -7.48 26.36
N TYR A 56 4.50 -7.98 26.28
CA TYR A 56 3.88 -8.81 27.31
C TYR A 56 3.14 -10.01 26.71
N SER A 57 3.10 -11.11 27.46
CA SER A 57 2.26 -12.27 27.19
C SER A 57 1.58 -12.75 28.47
N LEU A 58 0.66 -13.71 28.36
CA LEU A 58 0.16 -14.43 29.54
C LEU A 58 1.13 -15.54 29.92
N LYS A 59 1.55 -15.56 31.18
CA LYS A 59 2.26 -16.69 31.79
C LYS A 59 1.30 -17.51 32.63
N LYS A 60 1.16 -18.80 32.30
CA LYS A 60 0.58 -19.80 33.19
C LYS A 60 1.70 -20.33 34.07
N ASP A 61 1.44 -20.40 35.38
CA ASP A 61 2.37 -20.91 36.38
C ASP A 61 1.60 -21.72 37.45
N ASN A 62 2.33 -22.50 38.27
CA ASN A 62 1.86 -23.28 39.42
C ASN A 62 0.73 -24.31 39.15
N ASN A 63 0.90 -25.52 39.67
CA ASN A 63 -0.08 -26.62 39.61
C ASN A 63 -0.41 -27.13 38.19
N ASN A 64 -0.69 -28.44 38.09
CA ASN A 64 -1.06 -29.09 36.83
C ASN A 64 -2.58 -29.03 36.60
N ASP A 65 -3.05 -29.56 35.48
CA ASP A 65 -4.47 -29.70 35.14
C ASP A 65 -5.30 -30.26 36.32
N PRO A 66 -6.52 -29.73 36.59
CA PRO A 66 -7.28 -28.78 35.79
C PRO A 66 -6.95 -27.30 36.11
N ASN A 67 -5.89 -27.02 36.85
CA ASN A 67 -5.61 -25.69 37.38
C ASN A 67 -5.11 -24.72 36.29
N GLY A 68 -5.47 -23.44 36.40
CA GLY A 68 -5.39 -22.55 35.25
C GLY A 68 -5.79 -21.10 35.49
N GLY A 69 -6.26 -20.48 34.41
CA GLY A 69 -6.99 -19.22 34.42
C GLY A 69 -7.97 -19.16 33.26
N TYR A 70 -8.86 -18.18 33.29
CA TYR A 70 -9.85 -17.98 32.25
C TYR A 70 -10.20 -16.49 32.12
N LYS A 71 -10.81 -16.15 30.99
CA LYS A 71 -11.40 -14.84 30.74
C LYS A 71 -12.73 -15.04 30.03
N ASN A 72 -13.76 -14.36 30.54
CA ASN A 72 -15.09 -14.39 29.93
C ASN A 72 -15.05 -13.70 28.56
N LEU A 73 -15.74 -14.31 27.59
CA LEU A 73 -16.03 -13.70 26.31
C LEU A 73 -17.03 -12.55 26.50
N SER A 74 -17.06 -11.60 25.56
CA SER A 74 -18.06 -10.51 25.57
C SER A 74 -19.49 -11.00 25.33
N GLU A 75 -19.63 -12.19 24.73
CA GLU A 75 -20.89 -12.86 24.47
C GLU A 75 -20.70 -14.39 24.50
N VAL A 76 -21.79 -15.12 24.72
CA VAL A 76 -21.81 -16.58 24.61
C VAL A 76 -21.74 -16.96 23.13
N VAL A 77 -20.84 -17.87 22.77
CA VAL A 77 -20.62 -18.29 21.39
C VAL A 77 -20.99 -19.76 21.18
N GLY A 78 -21.50 -20.06 19.98
CA GLY A 78 -21.87 -21.40 19.57
C GLY A 78 -20.69 -22.19 18.98
N ARG A 79 -21.02 -23.19 18.17
CA ARG A 79 -20.08 -23.85 17.25
C ARG A 79 -19.81 -22.97 16.03
N ASP A 80 -19.04 -23.51 15.09
CA ASP A 80 -18.47 -22.80 13.96
C ASP A 80 -17.56 -21.68 14.40
N VAL A 81 -16.60 -22.03 15.26
CA VAL A 81 -15.60 -21.13 15.81
C VAL A 81 -14.21 -21.73 15.67
N VAL A 82 -13.20 -20.86 15.59
CA VAL A 82 -11.80 -21.24 15.75
C VAL A 82 -11.16 -20.39 16.85
N ILE A 83 -10.49 -21.07 17.77
CA ILE A 83 -9.59 -20.45 18.73
C ILE A 83 -8.14 -20.69 18.27
N SER A 84 -7.33 -19.64 18.28
CA SER A 84 -5.93 -19.69 17.91
C SER A 84 -5.07 -18.74 18.74
N GLY A 85 -3.77 -18.99 18.74
CA GLY A 85 -2.80 -18.20 19.47
C GLY A 85 -1.43 -18.85 19.41
N TRP A 86 -0.47 -18.20 20.04
CA TRP A 86 0.92 -18.65 20.14
C TRP A 86 1.19 -19.24 21.51
N ILE A 87 1.97 -20.32 21.56
CA ILE A 87 2.42 -20.96 22.79
C ILE A 87 3.94 -21.02 22.79
N TYR A 88 4.55 -20.65 23.92
CA TYR A 88 5.96 -20.86 24.18
C TYR A 88 6.11 -21.69 25.45
N ARG A 89 6.97 -22.69 25.39
CA ARG A 89 7.28 -23.51 26.56
C ARG A 89 8.79 -23.56 26.80
N PRO A 90 9.28 -23.08 27.97
CA PRO A 90 10.70 -23.22 28.32
C PRO A 90 11.10 -24.69 28.44
N SER A 91 12.26 -25.09 27.96
CA SER A 91 12.77 -26.49 28.10
C SER A 91 13.04 -26.88 29.56
N ASN A 92 13.29 -25.91 30.44
CA ASN A 92 13.60 -26.12 31.86
C ASN A 92 12.36 -26.07 32.78
N TYR A 93 11.17 -26.38 32.27
CA TYR A 93 9.94 -26.36 33.07
C TYR A 93 9.98 -27.33 34.27
N SER A 94 9.43 -26.89 35.40
CA SER A 94 9.56 -27.60 36.69
C SER A 94 8.67 -28.83 36.85
N SER A 95 7.50 -28.87 36.20
CA SER A 95 6.57 -30.00 36.18
C SER A 95 5.42 -29.79 35.17
N GLY A 96 4.54 -30.79 35.04
CA GLY A 96 3.31 -30.73 34.24
C GLY A 96 3.57 -30.43 32.76
N SER A 97 3.85 -31.47 31.97
CA SER A 97 4.38 -31.36 30.60
C SER A 97 3.34 -31.09 29.49
N ILE A 98 2.10 -30.73 29.83
CA ILE A 98 1.00 -30.68 28.85
C ILE A 98 0.35 -29.30 28.83
N ASP A 99 0.46 -28.58 27.72
CA ASP A 99 -0.22 -27.30 27.51
C ASP A 99 -1.66 -27.57 27.09
N ARG A 100 -2.62 -26.88 27.72
CA ARG A 100 -4.04 -27.04 27.41
C ARG A 100 -4.75 -25.70 27.46
N LEU A 101 -5.49 -25.39 26.41
CA LEU A 101 -6.31 -24.18 26.34
C LEU A 101 -7.44 -24.39 25.32
N GLY A 102 -8.49 -23.59 25.41
CA GLY A 102 -9.66 -23.80 24.55
C GLY A 102 -10.85 -22.97 24.97
N LEU A 103 -12.04 -23.48 24.65
CA LEU A 103 -13.32 -22.85 24.93
C LEU A 103 -14.16 -23.74 25.85
N GLU A 104 -14.74 -23.13 26.88
CA GLU A 104 -15.61 -23.80 27.84
C GLU A 104 -16.85 -22.95 28.16
N ASP A 105 -17.87 -23.56 28.75
CA ASP A 105 -19.11 -22.95 29.22
C ASP A 105 -19.02 -22.51 30.69
N GLU A 106 -20.15 -22.07 31.25
CA GLU A 106 -20.19 -21.56 32.62
C GLU A 106 -19.79 -22.57 33.69
N ASN A 107 -19.96 -23.84 33.37
CA ASN A 107 -19.68 -25.00 34.20
C ASN A 107 -18.31 -25.62 33.87
N PHE A 108 -17.47 -24.97 33.06
CA PHE A 108 -16.17 -25.50 32.61
C PHE A 108 -16.32 -26.78 31.77
N ASN A 109 -17.38 -26.86 30.97
CA ASN A 109 -17.56 -27.90 29.96
C ASN A 109 -17.20 -27.37 28.58
N GLY A 110 -16.49 -28.15 27.77
CA GLY A 110 -16.10 -27.70 26.43
C GLY A 110 -14.99 -28.53 25.80
N TYR A 111 -14.13 -27.87 25.04
CA TYR A 111 -13.06 -28.54 24.29
C TYR A 111 -11.75 -27.76 24.39
N THR A 112 -10.66 -28.47 24.69
CA THR A 112 -9.33 -27.88 24.78
C THR A 112 -8.33 -28.64 23.93
N ILE A 113 -7.32 -27.92 23.44
CA ILE A 113 -6.12 -28.53 22.89
C ILE A 113 -5.36 -29.26 23.99
N ALA A 114 -4.53 -30.22 23.60
CA ALA A 114 -3.52 -30.79 24.47
C ALA A 114 -2.23 -31.08 23.70
N VAL A 115 -1.15 -30.42 24.11
CA VAL A 115 0.20 -30.60 23.57
C VAL A 115 1.11 -31.07 24.68
N SER A 116 1.63 -32.30 24.58
CA SER A 116 2.53 -32.90 25.56
C SER A 116 3.97 -32.84 25.07
N HIS A 117 4.79 -32.06 25.79
CA HIS A 117 6.23 -31.96 25.59
C HIS A 117 6.98 -33.13 26.23
N GLY A 118 6.42 -33.75 27.27
CA GLY A 118 7.06 -34.89 27.94
C GLY A 118 6.91 -36.20 27.17
N SER A 119 5.88 -36.32 26.32
CA SER A 119 5.62 -37.54 25.53
C SER A 119 5.65 -37.30 24.03
N ASN A 120 5.92 -36.08 23.57
CA ASN A 120 5.90 -35.65 22.17
C ASN A 120 4.62 -36.08 21.45
N LYS A 121 3.47 -35.62 21.98
CA LYS A 121 2.14 -35.95 21.44
C LYS A 121 1.19 -34.77 21.44
N ILE A 122 0.24 -34.79 20.51
CA ILE A 122 -0.87 -33.84 20.41
C ILE A 122 -2.22 -34.58 20.31
N TRP A 123 -3.25 -34.02 20.94
CA TRP A 123 -4.64 -34.50 20.89
C TRP A 123 -5.64 -33.41 21.31
N THR A 124 -6.93 -33.71 21.20
CA THR A 124 -8.04 -32.87 21.69
C THR A 124 -8.68 -33.51 22.92
N ASP A 125 -8.90 -32.72 23.96
CA ASP A 125 -9.61 -33.11 25.18
C ASP A 125 -11.03 -32.53 25.18
N LYS A 126 -12.01 -33.33 25.63
CA LYS A 126 -13.32 -32.88 26.09
C LYS A 126 -13.24 -32.53 27.56
N ARG A 127 -13.90 -31.46 27.97
CA ARG A 127 -13.90 -30.93 29.33
C ARG A 127 -15.26 -31.12 29.98
N THR A 128 -15.28 -31.69 31.18
CA THR A 128 -16.50 -31.85 31.98
C THR A 128 -16.21 -31.38 33.39
N ASN A 129 -16.85 -30.30 33.83
CA ASN A 129 -16.54 -29.62 35.09
C ASN A 129 -15.03 -29.32 35.26
N GLY A 130 -14.38 -28.87 34.17
CA GLY A 130 -12.95 -28.60 34.06
C GLY A 130 -12.04 -29.83 33.93
N GLY A 131 -12.55 -31.05 34.13
CA GLY A 131 -11.78 -32.29 33.98
C GLY A 131 -11.58 -32.68 32.52
N ALA A 132 -10.33 -32.98 32.11
CA ALA A 132 -9.99 -33.43 30.76
C ALA A 132 -10.27 -34.93 30.53
N ALA A 133 -10.91 -35.24 29.40
CA ALA A 133 -11.00 -36.58 28.82
C ALA A 133 -10.59 -36.54 27.35
N THR A 134 -9.59 -37.32 26.95
CA THR A 134 -9.12 -37.36 25.55
C THR A 134 -10.20 -37.92 24.62
N ILE A 135 -10.51 -37.20 23.54
CA ILE A 135 -11.53 -37.59 22.55
C ILE A 135 -11.00 -37.78 21.13
N SER A 136 -9.77 -37.33 20.82
CA SER A 136 -9.10 -37.65 19.55
C SER A 136 -8.04 -38.73 19.73
N ASN A 137 -7.55 -39.29 18.62
CA ASN A 137 -6.30 -40.04 18.64
C ASN A 137 -5.15 -39.15 19.14
N LYS A 138 -4.23 -39.75 19.90
CA LYS A 138 -2.96 -39.10 20.27
C LYS A 138 -1.94 -39.40 19.19
N ILE A 139 -1.52 -38.37 18.46
CA ILE A 139 -0.51 -38.53 17.40
C ILE A 139 0.84 -38.04 17.89
N SER A 140 1.92 -38.63 17.36
CA SER A 140 3.28 -38.21 17.67
C SER A 140 3.59 -36.89 16.98
N TRP A 141 4.07 -35.93 17.75
CA TRP A 141 4.59 -34.65 17.27
C TRP A 141 5.59 -34.15 18.30
N ASN A 142 6.77 -33.70 17.87
CA ASN A 142 7.76 -33.12 18.77
C ASN A 142 7.52 -31.61 18.86
N PRO A 143 6.74 -31.12 19.86
CA PRO A 143 6.49 -29.69 20.00
C PRO A 143 7.80 -28.97 20.35
N PRO A 144 8.05 -27.77 19.77
CA PRO A 144 9.25 -27.03 20.09
C PRO A 144 9.22 -26.53 21.54
N GLU A 145 10.36 -26.62 22.21
CA GLU A 145 10.66 -25.99 23.49
C GLU A 145 11.61 -24.81 23.23
N ASP A 146 11.55 -23.78 24.06
CA ASP A 146 12.31 -22.53 23.90
C ASP A 146 12.02 -21.75 22.60
N GLU A 147 10.93 -22.08 21.89
CA GLU A 147 10.45 -21.38 20.70
C GLU A 147 8.92 -21.27 20.71
N TRP A 148 8.38 -20.27 20.00
CA TRP A 148 6.95 -20.09 19.81
C TRP A 148 6.39 -21.02 18.73
N TYR A 149 5.23 -21.62 18.98
CA TYR A 149 4.44 -22.33 17.97
C TYR A 149 2.98 -21.88 18.00
N LYS A 150 2.33 -21.88 16.84
CA LYS A 150 0.92 -21.50 16.72
C LYS A 150 0.03 -22.73 16.83
N PHE A 151 -1.11 -22.61 17.51
CA PHE A 151 -2.18 -23.61 17.46
C PHE A 151 -3.44 -23.02 16.80
N LYS A 152 -4.27 -23.91 16.25
CA LYS A 152 -5.64 -23.62 15.80
C LYS A 152 -6.54 -24.78 16.18
N LEU A 153 -7.60 -24.51 16.94
CA LEU A 153 -8.65 -25.47 17.28
C LEU A 153 -9.96 -25.04 16.64
N TYR A 154 -10.41 -25.79 15.65
CA TYR A 154 -11.66 -25.61 14.93
C TYR A 154 -12.76 -26.46 15.59
N ILE A 155 -13.92 -25.85 15.88
CA ILE A 155 -15.09 -26.50 16.45
C ILE A 155 -16.27 -26.28 15.50
N TYR A 156 -16.60 -27.27 14.67
CA TYR A 156 -17.62 -27.17 13.62
C TYR A 156 -19.01 -27.56 14.15
N SER A 157 -20.07 -26.97 13.59
CA SER A 157 -21.48 -27.27 13.87
C SER A 157 -21.86 -28.73 13.62
N ASN A 158 -21.23 -29.38 12.65
CA ASN A 158 -21.43 -30.81 12.35
C ASN A 158 -20.79 -31.77 13.38
N GLY A 159 -20.15 -31.26 14.43
CA GLY A 159 -19.49 -32.05 15.47
C GLY A 159 -18.03 -32.33 15.25
N THR A 160 -17.50 -32.07 14.06
CA THR A 160 -16.07 -32.21 13.81
C THR A 160 -15.29 -31.21 14.66
N ILE A 161 -14.19 -31.67 15.25
CA ILE A 161 -13.25 -30.85 16.00
C ILE A 161 -11.87 -31.16 15.47
N THR A 162 -11.15 -30.13 15.01
CA THR A 162 -9.82 -30.28 14.41
C THR A 162 -8.83 -29.39 15.14
N LEU A 163 -7.71 -29.97 15.57
CA LEU A 163 -6.59 -29.23 16.16
C LEU A 163 -5.40 -29.34 15.21
N SER A 164 -4.85 -28.21 14.82
CA SER A 164 -3.60 -28.10 14.07
C SER A 164 -2.59 -27.24 14.81
N THR A 165 -1.30 -27.58 14.71
CA THR A 165 -0.18 -26.77 15.18
C THR A 165 0.75 -26.39 14.05
N TYR A 166 1.44 -25.27 14.19
CA TYR A 166 2.37 -24.74 13.20
C TYR A 166 3.63 -24.23 13.91
N TYR A 167 4.79 -24.51 13.32
CA TYR A 167 6.06 -23.92 13.76
C TYR A 167 6.07 -22.41 13.52
N ASN A 168 7.02 -21.69 14.14
CA ASN A 168 7.12 -20.22 14.01
C ASN A 168 7.22 -19.72 12.56
N ASN A 169 7.84 -20.51 11.68
CA ASN A 169 7.94 -20.21 10.25
C ASN A 169 6.64 -20.48 9.45
N GLY A 170 5.54 -20.84 10.11
CA GLY A 170 4.25 -21.13 9.50
C GLY A 170 4.09 -22.56 8.97
N THR A 171 5.11 -23.41 9.05
CA THR A 171 5.03 -24.81 8.59
C THR A 171 4.11 -25.61 9.50
N LEU A 172 3.24 -26.46 8.92
CA LEU A 172 2.39 -27.37 9.68
C LEU A 172 3.24 -28.34 10.54
N GLY A 173 2.99 -28.34 11.84
CA GLY A 173 3.60 -29.27 12.79
C GLY A 173 2.85 -30.59 12.85
N ALA A 174 1.56 -30.55 13.24
CA ALA A 174 0.71 -31.72 13.32
C ALA A 174 -0.77 -31.35 13.27
N THR A 175 -1.63 -32.32 12.90
CA THR A 175 -3.09 -32.18 12.90
C THR A 175 -3.78 -33.42 13.46
N VAL A 176 -4.73 -33.23 14.37
CA VAL A 176 -5.68 -34.26 14.83
C VAL A 176 -7.11 -33.82 14.55
N SER A 177 -8.00 -34.79 14.33
CA SER A 177 -9.42 -34.52 14.18
C SER A 177 -10.25 -35.61 14.88
N THR A 178 -11.43 -35.24 15.36
CA THR A 178 -12.41 -36.14 15.98
C THR A 178 -13.83 -35.60 15.77
N ASN A 179 -14.85 -36.35 16.16
CA ASN A 179 -16.24 -35.91 16.13
C ASN A 179 -16.86 -36.05 17.53
N ASP A 180 -17.34 -34.94 18.11
CA ASP A 180 -18.06 -34.91 19.39
C ASP A 180 -19.01 -33.70 19.39
N ASN A 181 -20.30 -33.95 19.61
CA ASN A 181 -21.39 -32.96 19.61
C ASN A 181 -21.94 -32.65 21.02
N THR A 182 -21.20 -33.02 22.08
CA THR A 182 -21.69 -32.93 23.46
C THR A 182 -21.95 -31.48 23.91
N TYR A 183 -21.06 -30.56 23.55
CA TYR A 183 -21.14 -29.15 23.97
C TYR A 183 -21.24 -28.23 22.75
N ASN A 184 -22.14 -27.26 22.81
CA ASN A 184 -22.51 -26.40 21.67
C ASN A 184 -22.51 -24.90 22.00
N SER A 185 -22.08 -24.53 23.21
CA SER A 185 -22.14 -23.17 23.73
C SER A 185 -20.94 -22.96 24.65
N PHE A 186 -20.27 -21.82 24.52
CA PHE A 186 -19.05 -21.48 25.26
C PHE A 186 -19.11 -20.00 25.67
N ASP A 187 -18.68 -19.67 26.88
CA ASP A 187 -18.74 -18.30 27.43
C ASP A 187 -17.37 -17.77 27.88
N ARG A 188 -16.33 -18.61 27.80
CA ARG A 188 -14.97 -18.26 28.25
C ARG A 188 -13.88 -18.93 27.44
N VAL A 189 -12.76 -18.23 27.37
CA VAL A 189 -11.46 -18.80 26.97
C VAL A 189 -10.76 -19.30 28.22
N VAL A 190 -10.18 -20.49 28.16
CA VAL A 190 -9.49 -21.12 29.29
C VAL A 190 -8.05 -21.45 28.98
N ILE A 191 -7.20 -21.37 30.00
CA ILE A 191 -5.79 -21.75 30.03
C ILE A 191 -5.60 -22.74 31.18
N HIS A 192 -5.34 -24.00 30.89
CA HIS A 192 -5.21 -25.13 31.84
C HIS A 192 -3.89 -25.89 31.64
N GLY A 193 -3.76 -27.11 32.16
CA GLY A 193 -2.59 -27.95 31.87
C GLY A 193 -1.38 -27.64 32.74
N GLY A 194 -0.22 -27.55 32.10
CA GLY A 194 1.10 -27.59 32.71
C GLY A 194 1.41 -26.45 33.70
N TYR A 195 2.57 -26.56 34.34
CA TYR A 195 3.02 -25.51 35.27
C TYR A 195 3.34 -24.25 34.50
N GLN A 196 4.49 -24.21 33.81
CA GLN A 196 5.01 -23.03 33.16
C GLN A 196 4.89 -23.14 31.63
N TYR A 197 4.12 -22.24 31.04
CA TYR A 197 4.13 -21.94 29.61
C TYR A 197 3.50 -20.56 29.37
N TYR A 198 3.73 -19.99 28.20
CA TYR A 198 3.31 -18.65 27.82
C TYR A 198 2.35 -18.72 26.65
N VAL A 199 1.39 -17.79 26.62
CA VAL A 199 0.39 -17.66 25.57
C VAL A 199 0.35 -16.23 25.10
N ASP A 200 0.32 -16.03 23.79
CA ASP A 200 0.28 -14.70 23.17
C ASP A 200 -0.62 -14.66 21.90
N ASP A 201 -1.06 -13.45 21.53
CA ASP A 201 -2.04 -13.15 20.48
C ASP A 201 -3.21 -14.15 20.43
N LEU A 202 -3.87 -14.32 21.58
CA LEU A 202 -4.96 -15.27 21.73
C LEU A 202 -6.24 -14.71 21.11
N GLU A 203 -6.83 -15.43 20.17
CA GLU A 203 -8.00 -14.99 19.42
C GLU A 203 -9.08 -16.07 19.34
N VAL A 204 -10.34 -15.63 19.32
CA VAL A 204 -11.51 -16.45 18.96
C VAL A 204 -12.24 -15.74 17.85
N VAL A 205 -12.48 -16.45 16.76
CA VAL A 205 -13.20 -15.92 15.61
C VAL A 205 -14.29 -16.90 15.16
N ASN A 206 -15.39 -16.37 14.63
CA ASN A 206 -16.39 -17.17 13.93
C ASN A 206 -15.72 -17.78 12.69
N LEU A 207 -16.03 -19.04 12.40
CA LEU A 207 -15.73 -19.66 11.12
C LEU A 207 -16.62 -18.98 10.08
N SER A 208 -16.06 -17.96 9.44
CA SER A 208 -16.64 -17.30 8.28
C SER A 208 -17.05 -18.33 7.22
N SER A 209 -18.15 -18.08 6.52
CA SER A 209 -18.65 -18.96 5.47
C SER A 209 -17.54 -19.40 4.50
N PRO A 210 -17.49 -20.68 4.08
CA PRO A 210 -16.34 -21.21 3.37
C PRO A 210 -16.14 -20.56 1.98
N LEU A 211 -17.19 -20.04 1.36
CA LEU A 211 -17.07 -19.20 0.16
C LEU A 211 -16.92 -17.73 0.57
N LYS A 212 -15.78 -17.12 0.23
CA LYS A 212 -15.48 -15.72 0.51
C LYS A 212 -15.35 -14.95 -0.78
N ILE A 213 -16.03 -13.82 -0.86
CA ILE A 213 -15.91 -12.88 -1.98
C ILE A 213 -15.48 -11.54 -1.41
N LYS A 214 -14.28 -11.11 -1.76
CA LYS A 214 -13.69 -9.86 -1.29
C LYS A 214 -13.65 -8.85 -2.41
N TYR A 215 -14.04 -7.62 -2.13
CA TYR A 215 -13.64 -6.48 -2.95
C TYR A 215 -12.56 -5.69 -2.23
N VAL A 216 -11.39 -5.58 -2.85
CA VAL A 216 -10.19 -4.95 -2.29
C VAL A 216 -9.66 -3.88 -3.23
N GLU A 217 -9.53 -2.65 -2.75
CA GLU A 217 -8.77 -1.63 -3.47
C GLU A 217 -7.34 -1.57 -2.93
N LYS A 218 -6.37 -1.66 -3.84
CA LYS A 218 -4.93 -1.54 -3.54
C LYS A 218 -4.37 -0.26 -4.17
N PHE A 219 -3.81 0.62 -3.34
CA PHE A 219 -3.24 1.90 -3.76
C PHE A 219 -1.70 1.80 -3.87
N ASN A 220 -1.21 1.21 -4.97
CA ASN A 220 0.22 1.13 -5.32
C ASN A 220 0.62 2.17 -6.40
N SER A 221 0.26 3.45 -6.25
CA SER A 221 0.49 4.46 -7.29
C SER A 221 1.74 5.30 -7.06
N VAL A 222 2.56 5.43 -8.10
CA VAL A 222 3.64 6.41 -8.14
C VAL A 222 3.14 7.64 -8.88
N ALA A 223 3.01 8.76 -8.17
CA ALA A 223 2.63 10.05 -8.75
C ALA A 223 3.87 10.91 -8.96
N VAL A 224 4.16 11.33 -10.19
CA VAL A 224 5.24 12.28 -10.48
C VAL A 224 4.65 13.68 -10.52
N ALA A 225 4.94 14.50 -9.53
CA ALA A 225 4.66 15.93 -9.61
C ALA A 225 5.47 16.54 -10.77
N ASP A 226 4.82 17.34 -11.62
CA ASP A 226 5.51 18.17 -12.59
C ASP A 226 6.13 19.41 -11.91
N GLY A 227 6.82 20.24 -12.70
CA GLY A 227 7.46 21.46 -12.20
C GLY A 227 6.49 22.53 -11.68
N ASN A 228 5.18 22.34 -11.84
CA ASN A 228 4.12 23.23 -11.36
C ASN A 228 3.38 22.67 -10.13
N GLY A 229 3.76 21.48 -9.66
CA GLY A 229 3.09 20.80 -8.55
C GLY A 229 1.87 19.97 -8.97
N GLU A 230 1.59 19.81 -10.27
CA GLU A 230 0.52 18.92 -10.73
C GLU A 230 1.00 17.46 -10.71
N LEU A 231 0.24 16.59 -10.03
CA LEU A 231 0.59 15.17 -9.87
C LEU A 231 0.19 14.36 -11.12
N ASN A 232 1.18 13.79 -11.80
CA ASN A 232 0.98 12.84 -12.90
C ASN A 232 1.15 11.41 -12.38
N TYR A 233 0.03 10.72 -12.18
CA TYR A 233 0.01 9.33 -11.71
C TYR A 233 0.45 8.38 -12.82
N SER A 234 1.37 7.45 -12.51
CA SER A 234 1.64 6.33 -13.40
C SER A 234 0.37 5.48 -13.55
N SER A 235 0.09 5.03 -14.77
CA SER A 235 -0.97 4.05 -15.04
C SER A 235 -0.73 2.76 -14.25
N GLY A 236 -1.77 2.17 -13.67
CA GLY A 236 -1.70 0.90 -12.93
C GLY A 236 -1.46 1.02 -11.42
N GLY A 237 -1.49 2.24 -10.88
CA GLY A 237 -1.21 2.50 -9.47
C GLY A 237 -2.38 2.31 -8.50
N LEU A 238 -3.62 2.30 -8.97
CA LEU A 238 -4.78 1.98 -8.13
C LEU A 238 -5.53 0.84 -8.78
N VAL A 239 -5.65 -0.28 -8.08
CA VAL A 239 -6.21 -1.51 -8.64
C VAL A 239 -7.31 -2.01 -7.73
N GLY A 240 -8.51 -2.20 -8.30
CA GLY A 240 -9.61 -2.86 -7.63
C GLY A 240 -9.55 -4.35 -7.92
N HIS A 241 -9.60 -5.17 -6.87
CA HIS A 241 -9.55 -6.63 -6.91
C HIS A 241 -10.87 -7.21 -6.40
N PHE A 242 -11.43 -8.14 -7.16
CA PHE A 242 -12.46 -9.07 -6.71
C PHE A 242 -11.79 -10.44 -6.50
N ILE A 243 -11.71 -10.87 -5.25
CA ILE A 243 -11.08 -12.13 -4.86
C ILE A 243 -12.18 -13.09 -4.45
N ILE A 244 -12.29 -14.23 -5.13
CA ILE A 244 -13.27 -15.28 -4.87
C ILE A 244 -12.49 -16.47 -4.31
N GLU A 245 -12.70 -16.81 -3.05
CA GLU A 245 -11.97 -17.86 -2.32
C GLU A 245 -12.94 -18.94 -1.85
N ASN A 246 -12.63 -20.20 -2.13
CA ASN A 246 -13.27 -21.33 -1.47
C ASN A 246 -12.29 -21.85 -0.41
N THR A 247 -12.51 -21.51 0.86
CA THR A 247 -11.67 -21.90 2.00
C THR A 247 -12.12 -23.21 2.65
N ALA A 248 -13.06 -23.93 2.04
CA ALA A 248 -13.50 -25.21 2.57
C ALA A 248 -12.36 -26.22 2.59
N PRO A 249 -12.24 -27.06 3.64
CA PRO A 249 -11.10 -27.96 3.78
C PRO A 249 -11.26 -29.28 3.01
N TYR A 250 -12.47 -29.66 2.59
CA TYR A 250 -12.75 -30.97 2.00
C TYR A 250 -12.96 -30.90 0.49
N ILE A 251 -12.49 -31.92 -0.25
CA ILE A 251 -12.67 -31.99 -1.71
C ILE A 251 -14.15 -32.07 -2.15
N ASP A 252 -14.99 -32.64 -1.28
CA ASP A 252 -16.45 -32.71 -1.42
C ASP A 252 -17.11 -31.31 -1.40
N ASP A 253 -16.38 -30.28 -0.99
CA ASP A 253 -16.81 -28.87 -1.00
C ASP A 253 -16.33 -28.11 -2.24
N THR A 254 -15.96 -28.82 -3.32
CA THR A 254 -15.73 -28.20 -4.61
C THR A 254 -17.02 -27.53 -5.09
N LEU A 255 -16.93 -26.24 -5.43
CA LEU A 255 -18.05 -25.49 -5.97
C LEU A 255 -18.05 -25.56 -7.49
N HIS A 256 -19.23 -25.61 -8.06
CA HIS A 256 -19.48 -25.66 -9.49
C HIS A 256 -20.37 -24.50 -9.92
N ASP A 257 -20.15 -24.02 -11.14
CA ASP A 257 -20.95 -22.97 -11.77
C ASP A 257 -21.11 -21.74 -10.87
N VAL A 258 -19.98 -21.18 -10.43
CA VAL A 258 -19.94 -20.01 -9.55
C VAL A 258 -20.07 -18.75 -10.40
N TRP A 259 -21.05 -17.92 -10.07
CA TRP A 259 -21.28 -16.62 -10.68
C TRP A 259 -21.23 -15.52 -9.63
N VAL A 260 -20.36 -14.54 -9.84
CA VAL A 260 -20.28 -13.32 -9.02
C VAL A 260 -20.63 -12.12 -9.88
N VAL A 261 -21.67 -11.39 -9.50
CA VAL A 261 -22.05 -10.16 -10.18
C VAL A 261 -21.36 -8.99 -9.53
N VAL A 262 -20.68 -8.19 -10.34
CA VAL A 262 -19.96 -7.00 -9.89
C VAL A 262 -20.47 -5.77 -10.62
N ASN A 263 -20.42 -4.64 -9.93
CA ASN A 263 -20.55 -3.31 -10.51
C ASN A 263 -19.19 -2.64 -10.41
N ILE A 264 -18.65 -2.24 -11.54
CA ILE A 264 -17.34 -1.58 -11.62
C ILE A 264 -17.56 -0.10 -11.88
N SER A 265 -16.79 0.75 -11.21
CA SER A 265 -16.87 2.20 -11.36
C SER A 265 -15.48 2.83 -11.37
N ASP A 266 -15.36 3.96 -12.07
CA ASP A 266 -14.13 4.74 -12.21
C ASP A 266 -12.92 3.96 -12.76
N ASN A 267 -13.18 2.86 -13.46
CA ASN A 267 -12.16 2.03 -14.07
C ASN A 267 -11.61 2.65 -15.37
N ILE A 268 -10.33 2.41 -15.62
CA ILE A 268 -9.63 2.75 -16.88
C ILE A 268 -9.32 1.51 -17.72
N THR A 269 -9.36 0.32 -17.13
CA THR A 269 -9.31 -0.96 -17.84
C THR A 269 -10.60 -1.75 -17.62
N PRO A 270 -10.95 -2.69 -18.52
CA PRO A 270 -11.95 -3.71 -18.20
C PRO A 270 -11.46 -4.60 -17.04
N LEU A 271 -12.40 -5.35 -16.45
CA LEU A 271 -12.08 -6.43 -15.51
C LEU A 271 -11.27 -7.52 -16.23
N ARG A 272 -10.25 -8.06 -15.57
CA ARG A 272 -9.42 -9.16 -16.08
C ARG A 272 -9.07 -10.14 -14.97
N VAL A 273 -8.86 -11.40 -15.31
CA VAL A 273 -8.32 -12.41 -14.39
C VAL A 273 -6.83 -12.15 -14.21
N VAL A 274 -6.34 -12.06 -12.96
CA VAL A 274 -4.93 -11.77 -12.64
C VAL A 274 -4.23 -12.97 -12.01
N TYR A 275 -4.97 -13.78 -11.25
CA TYR A 275 -4.44 -15.03 -10.71
C TYR A 275 -5.47 -16.16 -10.82
N ASN A 276 -4.99 -17.33 -11.23
CA ASN A 276 -5.77 -18.56 -11.34
C ASN A 276 -4.95 -19.74 -10.83
N GLY A 277 -4.97 -19.98 -9.51
CA GLY A 277 -4.06 -20.95 -8.88
C GLY A 277 -4.37 -22.41 -9.20
N THR A 278 -5.65 -22.73 -9.34
CA THR A 278 -6.23 -24.08 -9.46
C THR A 278 -7.65 -24.15 -10.08
N PRO A 279 -8.47 -23.08 -10.10
CA PRO A 279 -9.81 -23.11 -10.70
C PRO A 279 -9.84 -23.40 -12.21
N LYS A 280 -10.93 -24.02 -12.68
CA LYS A 280 -11.12 -24.36 -14.10
C LYS A 280 -12.23 -23.50 -14.71
N GLY A 281 -11.94 -22.95 -15.89
CA GLY A 281 -12.90 -22.17 -16.70
C GLY A 281 -13.33 -20.88 -16.00
N VAL A 282 -12.46 -19.88 -15.99
CA VAL A 282 -12.75 -18.54 -15.47
C VAL A 282 -13.05 -17.61 -16.64
N TYR A 283 -14.24 -17.02 -16.66
CA TYR A 283 -14.72 -16.15 -17.74
C TYR A 283 -15.27 -14.85 -17.18
N ILE A 284 -15.05 -13.76 -17.91
CA ILE A 284 -15.65 -12.46 -17.64
C ILE A 284 -16.67 -12.20 -18.74
N THR A 285 -17.91 -11.94 -18.33
CA THR A 285 -19.05 -11.80 -19.23
C THR A 285 -19.96 -10.64 -18.79
N ASN A 286 -20.93 -10.31 -19.62
CA ASN A 286 -21.77 -9.11 -19.46
C ASN A 286 -23.20 -9.47 -19.02
N ASN A 287 -23.49 -10.76 -18.87
CA ASN A 287 -24.78 -11.29 -18.45
C ASN A 287 -24.60 -12.62 -17.73
N ALA A 288 -25.62 -13.02 -16.97
CA ALA A 288 -25.70 -14.36 -16.38
C ALA A 288 -26.93 -15.10 -16.93
N PRO A 289 -26.90 -16.44 -16.97
CA PRO A 289 -28.08 -17.25 -17.29
C PRO A 289 -29.26 -16.92 -16.36
N SER A 290 -30.50 -16.99 -16.87
CA SER A 290 -31.70 -16.61 -16.10
C SER A 290 -31.90 -17.42 -14.82
N TYR A 291 -31.49 -18.70 -14.80
CA TYR A 291 -31.65 -19.59 -13.64
C TYR A 291 -30.86 -19.12 -12.42
N THR A 292 -29.79 -18.34 -12.61
CA THR A 292 -28.98 -17.81 -11.50
C THR A 292 -29.75 -16.77 -10.68
N GLY A 293 -30.78 -16.13 -11.25
CA GLY A 293 -31.54 -15.06 -10.62
C GLY A 293 -30.74 -13.77 -10.38
N ILE A 294 -29.53 -13.65 -10.95
CA ILE A 294 -28.65 -12.47 -10.77
C ILE A 294 -28.42 -11.68 -12.07
N ASN A 295 -28.99 -12.13 -13.19
CA ASN A 295 -28.91 -11.42 -14.46
C ASN A 295 -29.49 -10.00 -14.36
N GLY A 296 -28.79 -9.02 -14.94
CA GLY A 296 -29.16 -7.61 -14.93
C GLY A 296 -28.86 -6.85 -13.62
N LYS A 297 -28.20 -7.48 -12.63
CA LYS A 297 -27.93 -6.85 -11.32
C LYS A 297 -26.62 -6.05 -11.25
N GLY A 298 -25.75 -6.14 -12.24
CA GLY A 298 -24.46 -5.42 -12.30
C GLY A 298 -23.94 -5.24 -13.71
N THR A 299 -22.72 -4.69 -13.82
CA THR A 299 -22.06 -4.35 -15.10
C THR A 299 -21.32 -5.54 -15.68
N ASP A 300 -20.70 -6.36 -14.83
CA ASP A 300 -19.85 -7.47 -15.22
C ASP A 300 -20.12 -8.70 -14.35
N TYR A 301 -19.81 -9.87 -14.89
CA TYR A 301 -20.08 -11.17 -14.29
C TYR A 301 -18.84 -12.03 -14.37
N ILE A 302 -18.37 -12.51 -13.22
CA ILE A 302 -17.27 -13.46 -13.11
C ILE A 302 -17.90 -14.85 -13.04
N HIS A 303 -17.65 -15.68 -14.05
CA HIS A 303 -18.09 -17.07 -14.11
C HIS A 303 -16.90 -18.00 -13.88
N ILE A 304 -17.03 -18.94 -12.95
CA ILE A 304 -16.03 -19.96 -12.64
C ILE A 304 -16.72 -21.33 -12.74
N SER A 305 -16.35 -22.15 -13.73
CA SER A 305 -16.97 -23.45 -13.93
C SER A 305 -16.74 -24.40 -12.76
N GLU A 306 -15.53 -24.40 -12.20
CA GLU A 306 -15.15 -25.22 -11.05
C GLU A 306 -14.19 -24.43 -10.15
N LEU A 307 -14.57 -24.26 -8.88
CA LEU A 307 -13.78 -23.62 -7.83
C LEU A 307 -13.49 -24.67 -6.73
N PRO A 308 -12.35 -25.38 -6.81
CA PRO A 308 -11.94 -26.39 -5.84
C PRO A 308 -11.88 -25.86 -4.40
N ASN A 309 -11.93 -26.77 -3.44
CA ASN A 309 -11.67 -26.46 -2.05
C ASN A 309 -10.23 -25.94 -1.86
N ASN A 310 -10.00 -25.02 -0.91
CA ASN A 310 -8.74 -24.31 -0.72
C ASN A 310 -8.17 -23.65 -2.00
N SER A 311 -9.03 -23.07 -2.85
CA SER A 311 -8.64 -22.39 -4.07
C SER A 311 -9.18 -20.97 -4.13
N TYR A 312 -8.62 -20.16 -5.05
CA TYR A 312 -9.13 -18.81 -5.28
C TYR A 312 -8.92 -18.33 -6.72
N VAL A 313 -9.74 -17.34 -7.09
CA VAL A 313 -9.61 -16.52 -8.31
C VAL A 313 -9.44 -15.07 -7.89
N ASP A 314 -8.48 -14.37 -8.51
CA ASP A 314 -8.35 -12.91 -8.38
C ASP A 314 -8.64 -12.27 -9.74
N CYS A 315 -9.64 -11.39 -9.78
CA CYS A 315 -9.97 -10.56 -10.92
C CYS A 315 -9.74 -9.10 -10.57
N ALA A 316 -9.07 -8.35 -11.44
CA ALA A 316 -8.76 -6.96 -11.16
C ALA A 316 -9.06 -6.01 -12.31
N PHE A 317 -9.14 -4.73 -11.99
CA PHE A 317 -9.25 -3.63 -12.93
C PHE A 317 -8.47 -2.44 -12.40
N ASP A 318 -7.90 -1.66 -13.31
CA ASP A 318 -7.18 -0.46 -12.96
C ASP A 318 -8.20 0.69 -12.79
N ILE A 319 -8.05 1.46 -11.74
CA ILE A 319 -8.93 2.56 -11.33
C ILE A 319 -8.28 3.89 -11.73
N ASN A 320 -9.09 4.88 -12.08
CA ASN A 320 -8.64 6.23 -12.37
C ASN A 320 -8.22 6.97 -11.08
N PRO A 321 -6.92 7.21 -10.85
CA PRO A 321 -6.44 7.84 -9.61
C PRO A 321 -6.92 9.29 -9.43
N SER A 322 -7.24 10.00 -10.53
CA SER A 322 -7.68 11.40 -10.48
C SER A 322 -9.03 11.61 -9.78
N LYS A 323 -9.83 10.56 -9.62
CA LYS A 323 -11.18 10.63 -9.04
C LYS A 323 -11.27 10.06 -7.62
N THR A 324 -10.28 9.29 -7.20
CA THR A 324 -10.42 8.32 -6.10
C THR A 324 -9.33 8.44 -5.04
N LEU A 325 -8.37 9.36 -5.18
CA LEU A 325 -7.35 9.54 -4.14
C LEU A 325 -7.93 10.21 -2.88
N PRO A 326 -7.64 9.68 -1.68
CA PRO A 326 -8.18 10.21 -0.43
C PRO A 326 -7.51 11.53 0.00
N ILE A 327 -6.33 11.85 -0.54
CA ILE A 327 -5.58 13.08 -0.25
C ILE A 327 -4.94 13.68 -1.51
N THR A 328 -4.75 14.99 -1.49
CA THR A 328 -3.99 15.78 -2.46
C THR A 328 -2.88 16.53 -1.74
N ILE A 329 -1.71 16.67 -2.39
CA ILE A 329 -0.56 17.43 -1.87
C ILE A 329 -0.32 18.61 -2.78
N ASN A 330 -0.25 19.79 -2.18
CA ASN A 330 0.14 21.01 -2.87
C ASN A 330 1.42 21.55 -2.22
N GLU A 331 2.45 21.78 -3.03
CA GLU A 331 3.72 22.35 -2.58
C GLU A 331 3.98 23.69 -3.28
N THR A 332 4.44 24.69 -2.52
CA THR A 332 4.71 26.05 -3.01
C THR A 332 6.04 26.59 -2.46
N TYR A 333 6.69 27.48 -3.23
CA TYR A 333 8.02 27.99 -2.94
C TYR A 333 8.02 29.52 -2.81
N SER A 334 8.80 30.07 -1.87
CA SER A 334 8.96 31.53 -1.72
C SER A 334 9.79 32.18 -2.84
N THR A 335 10.59 31.38 -3.57
CA THR A 335 11.30 31.78 -4.78
C THR A 335 11.33 30.60 -5.75
N THR A 336 11.25 30.89 -7.04
CA THR A 336 11.30 29.89 -8.11
C THR A 336 12.66 29.86 -8.82
N LYS A 337 13.57 30.78 -8.47
CA LYS A 337 14.90 30.96 -9.08
C LYS A 337 15.97 31.11 -8.01
N ILE A 338 17.13 30.49 -8.24
CA ILE A 338 18.29 30.57 -7.36
C ILE A 338 19.61 30.78 -8.14
N PRO A 339 20.60 31.49 -7.55
CA PRO A 339 21.88 31.74 -8.22
C PRO A 339 22.81 30.53 -8.15
N ALA A 340 23.53 30.24 -9.24
CA ALA A 340 24.64 29.29 -9.23
C ALA A 340 25.90 29.92 -8.63
N HIS A 341 26.78 29.09 -8.05
CA HIS A 341 28.04 29.48 -7.41
C HIS A 341 27.90 30.53 -6.31
N TYR A 342 26.75 30.52 -5.66
CA TYR A 342 26.44 31.43 -4.58
C TYR A 342 26.68 30.79 -3.23
N ASN A 343 27.38 31.51 -2.36
CA ASN A 343 27.84 30.96 -1.09
C ASN A 343 26.70 30.65 -0.11
N GLN A 344 25.51 31.28 -0.25
CA GLN A 344 24.36 31.03 0.62
C GLN A 344 23.01 31.30 -0.06
N THR A 345 22.22 30.27 -0.34
CA THR A 345 20.85 30.44 -0.89
C THR A 345 19.80 29.87 0.05
N TYR A 346 18.74 30.63 0.34
CA TYR A 346 17.60 30.19 1.14
C TYR A 346 16.27 30.32 0.40
N TRP A 347 15.40 29.33 0.55
CA TRP A 347 14.01 29.41 0.12
C TRP A 347 13.09 28.67 1.07
N ASN A 348 11.89 29.21 1.25
CA ASN A 348 10.84 28.58 2.05
C ASN A 348 9.99 27.69 1.16
N VAL A 349 9.68 26.51 1.66
CA VAL A 349 8.78 25.52 1.08
C VAL A 349 7.56 25.43 1.97
N LYS A 350 6.37 25.47 1.37
CA LYS A 350 5.10 25.24 2.04
C LYS A 350 4.40 24.04 1.41
N VAL A 351 4.04 23.05 2.21
CA VAL A 351 3.31 21.85 1.80
C VAL A 351 1.96 21.81 2.51
N ASP A 352 0.89 21.68 1.73
CA ASP A 352 -0.49 21.46 2.19
C ASP A 352 -0.92 20.01 1.85
N ILE A 353 -1.41 19.27 2.86
CA ILE A 353 -2.11 17.98 2.68
C ILE A 353 -3.60 18.21 2.86
N ILE A 354 -4.36 17.94 1.79
CA ILE A 354 -5.79 18.24 1.71
C ILE A 354 -6.55 16.93 1.48
N PRO A 355 -7.53 16.57 2.32
CA PRO A 355 -8.35 15.39 2.10
C PRO A 355 -9.37 15.61 0.98
N ASN A 356 -9.58 14.59 0.16
CA ASN A 356 -10.59 14.57 -0.88
C ASN A 356 -11.95 14.19 -0.27
N LYS A 357 -12.81 15.19 -0.09
CA LYS A 357 -14.10 15.05 0.62
C LYS A 357 -15.03 14.04 -0.04
N ASP A 358 -15.00 13.94 -1.37
CA ASP A 358 -15.88 13.04 -2.13
C ASP A 358 -15.48 11.57 -1.96
N VAL A 359 -14.19 11.33 -1.65
CA VAL A 359 -13.64 9.99 -1.42
C VAL A 359 -13.73 9.60 0.05
N ILE A 360 -13.23 10.44 0.96
CA ILE A 360 -13.13 10.06 2.37
C ILE A 360 -14.47 10.14 3.11
N GLY A 361 -15.45 10.90 2.62
CA GLY A 361 -16.75 11.05 3.27
C GLY A 361 -16.62 11.50 4.73
N ASN A 362 -17.09 10.68 5.68
CA ASN A 362 -16.95 10.92 7.12
C ASN A 362 -15.77 10.18 7.77
N ASN A 363 -14.97 9.46 6.98
CA ASN A 363 -13.83 8.68 7.47
C ASN A 363 -12.61 9.57 7.72
N THR A 364 -11.62 9.00 8.41
CA THR A 364 -10.33 9.62 8.71
C THR A 364 -9.24 8.98 7.85
N VAL A 365 -8.35 9.81 7.30
CA VAL A 365 -7.12 9.36 6.65
C VAL A 365 -5.92 9.70 7.52
N TYR A 366 -5.01 8.74 7.67
CA TYR A 366 -3.75 8.90 8.39
C TYR A 366 -2.62 9.07 7.38
N VAL A 367 -1.73 10.05 7.60
CA VAL A 367 -0.68 10.41 6.64
C VAL A 367 0.66 10.59 7.35
N ASN A 368 1.70 10.07 6.72
CA ASN A 368 3.11 10.37 6.99
C ASN A 368 3.73 10.91 5.70
N PHE A 369 4.58 11.92 5.84
CA PHE A 369 5.27 12.60 4.76
C PHE A 369 6.76 12.63 5.12
N THR A 370 7.62 12.20 4.21
CA THR A 370 9.07 12.21 4.40
C THR A 370 9.74 12.89 3.22
N LYS A 371 10.38 14.02 3.48
CA LYS A 371 11.11 14.81 2.49
C LYS A 371 12.59 14.45 2.53
N TYR A 372 13.17 14.19 1.37
CA TYR A 372 14.61 13.99 1.18
C TYR A 372 15.16 15.05 0.23
N LEU A 373 16.23 15.72 0.63
CA LEU A 373 17.07 16.50 -0.28
C LEU A 373 18.12 15.58 -0.90
N SER A 374 18.50 15.82 -2.16
CA SER A 374 19.39 14.91 -2.87
C SER A 374 20.25 15.57 -3.94
N ASN A 375 21.44 15.00 -4.15
CA ASN A 375 22.34 15.24 -5.28
C ASN A 375 22.66 13.96 -6.06
N ASN A 376 21.96 12.86 -5.78
CA ASN A 376 22.23 11.53 -6.34
C ASN A 376 21.04 10.98 -7.15
N SER A 377 21.33 10.03 -8.06
CA SER A 377 20.37 9.45 -9.00
C SER A 377 19.78 8.09 -8.57
N PHE A 378 18.44 8.05 -8.52
CA PHE A 378 17.45 6.94 -8.54
C PHE A 378 17.38 5.92 -7.39
N TYR A 379 16.23 5.90 -6.71
CA TYR A 379 15.78 4.87 -5.75
C TYR A 379 14.42 4.32 -6.22
N GLU A 380 14.36 3.03 -6.48
CA GLU A 380 13.13 2.24 -6.37
C GLU A 380 13.45 1.10 -5.40
N ASP A 381 12.64 0.99 -4.35
CA ASP A 381 12.71 -0.11 -3.39
C ASP A 381 11.91 -1.28 -3.95
N PHE A 382 12.56 -2.44 -3.99
CA PHE A 382 12.07 -3.66 -4.62
C PHE A 382 10.84 -4.26 -3.93
N ASN A 383 10.61 -3.89 -2.66
CA ASN A 383 9.57 -4.47 -1.80
C ASN A 383 8.11 -4.26 -2.24
N ASN A 384 7.84 -3.41 -3.25
CA ASN A 384 6.49 -3.00 -3.64
C ASN A 384 6.08 -3.38 -5.09
N TRP A 385 6.86 -4.21 -5.80
CA TRP A 385 6.57 -4.55 -7.20
C TRP A 385 5.52 -5.67 -7.35
N SER A 386 4.23 -5.32 -7.31
CA SER A 386 3.18 -6.17 -7.89
C SER A 386 3.27 -6.13 -9.43
N ASN A 387 3.05 -7.26 -10.14
CA ASN A 387 3.09 -7.44 -11.61
C ASN A 387 4.32 -8.18 -12.20
N TRP A 388 4.87 -9.16 -11.48
CA TRP A 388 5.76 -10.15 -12.11
C TRP A 388 4.96 -11.11 -12.97
N HIS A 389 5.38 -11.29 -14.21
CA HIS A 389 4.80 -12.21 -15.17
C HIS A 389 5.62 -13.49 -15.23
N GLN A 390 4.95 -14.63 -15.26
CA GLN A 390 5.61 -15.90 -15.55
C GLN A 390 5.95 -15.98 -17.05
N TYR A 391 7.07 -16.63 -17.36
CA TYR A 391 7.50 -16.89 -18.72
C TYR A 391 7.87 -18.36 -18.86
N GLY A 392 7.31 -19.01 -19.88
CA GLY A 392 7.44 -20.46 -20.06
C GLY A 392 6.79 -21.21 -18.90
N THR A 393 7.49 -22.21 -18.39
CA THR A 393 7.08 -23.08 -17.27
C THR A 393 7.74 -22.71 -15.94
N GLY A 394 8.24 -21.47 -15.81
CA GLY A 394 8.94 -21.02 -14.62
C GLY A 394 7.97 -20.44 -13.58
N ILE A 395 8.12 -20.84 -12.31
CA ILE A 395 7.38 -20.25 -11.20
C ILE A 395 8.18 -19.07 -10.62
N ILE A 396 7.54 -17.91 -10.51
CA ILE A 396 8.06 -16.77 -9.75
C ILE A 396 7.00 -16.39 -8.71
N ASN A 397 7.36 -16.44 -7.42
CA ASN A 397 6.48 -16.01 -6.33
C ASN A 397 7.23 -15.14 -5.32
N TRP A 398 6.51 -14.28 -4.63
CA TRP A 398 7.03 -13.65 -3.42
C TRP A 398 7.22 -14.70 -2.31
N SER A 399 8.32 -14.61 -1.61
CA SER A 399 8.64 -15.51 -0.50
C SER A 399 9.27 -14.74 0.66
N SER A 400 8.80 -15.03 1.86
CA SER A 400 9.41 -14.56 3.11
C SER A 400 10.51 -15.50 3.63
N ASN A 401 10.75 -16.65 2.96
CA ASN A 401 11.67 -17.68 3.45
C ASN A 401 13.12 -17.17 3.56
N PHE A 402 13.53 -16.34 2.61
CA PHE A 402 14.81 -15.65 2.62
C PHE A 402 14.55 -14.25 2.10
N SER A 403 14.95 -13.22 2.84
CA SER A 403 14.89 -11.83 2.38
C SER A 403 16.09 -11.09 2.92
N HIS A 404 16.78 -10.38 2.04
CA HIS A 404 17.83 -9.44 2.39
C HIS A 404 17.22 -8.15 2.96
N SER A 405 16.08 -7.71 2.40
CA SER A 405 15.35 -6.51 2.80
C SER A 405 14.45 -6.67 4.04
N LYS A 406 14.46 -7.87 4.66
CA LYS A 406 13.71 -8.28 5.87
C LYS A 406 12.19 -8.43 5.71
N ASN A 407 11.65 -8.31 4.50
CA ASN A 407 10.22 -8.46 4.24
C ASN A 407 9.94 -9.67 3.35
N HIS A 408 10.23 -9.56 2.06
CA HIS A 408 10.03 -10.62 1.08
C HIS A 408 11.13 -10.52 0.02
N SER A 409 11.49 -11.65 -0.59
CA SER A 409 12.26 -11.68 -1.83
C SER A 409 11.49 -12.43 -2.91
N LEU A 410 11.98 -12.31 -4.14
CA LEU A 410 11.40 -13.00 -5.26
C LEU A 410 12.01 -14.38 -5.41
N TRP A 411 11.20 -15.39 -5.14
CA TRP A 411 11.56 -16.79 -5.27
C TRP A 411 11.30 -17.29 -6.69
N LYS A 412 12.33 -17.86 -7.30
CA LYS A 412 12.23 -18.61 -8.55
C LYS A 412 12.12 -20.11 -8.25
N GLY A 413 10.95 -20.70 -8.44
CA GLY A 413 10.64 -22.12 -8.17
C GLY A 413 10.79 -23.08 -9.35
N ASN A 414 10.47 -24.37 -9.12
CA ASN A 414 10.48 -25.45 -10.12
C ASN A 414 9.19 -26.31 -10.04
N ASP A 415 8.72 -26.83 -11.18
CA ASP A 415 7.60 -27.79 -11.29
C ASP A 415 8.04 -29.26 -11.46
N ASN A 416 9.33 -29.59 -11.68
CA ASN A 416 9.75 -30.98 -11.79
C ASN A 416 11.23 -31.23 -11.45
N THR A 417 11.49 -32.05 -10.42
CA THR A 417 12.82 -32.40 -9.92
C THR A 417 13.51 -33.54 -10.68
N SER A 418 13.00 -33.96 -11.84
CA SER A 418 13.43 -35.19 -12.52
C SER A 418 14.06 -35.02 -13.90
N ASP A 419 14.35 -33.79 -14.36
CA ASP A 419 14.98 -33.58 -15.66
C ASP A 419 16.24 -32.71 -15.54
N SER A 420 17.40 -33.34 -15.70
CA SER A 420 18.72 -32.70 -15.68
C SER A 420 18.98 -31.77 -16.88
N ASN A 421 17.99 -31.59 -17.76
CA ASN A 421 18.07 -30.78 -18.97
C ASN A 421 17.06 -29.61 -18.97
N TYR A 422 16.55 -29.14 -17.82
CA TYR A 422 15.54 -28.09 -17.82
C TYR A 422 16.10 -26.74 -18.28
N ASN A 423 15.72 -26.43 -19.51
CA ASN A 423 16.25 -25.40 -20.37
C ASN A 423 15.66 -24.02 -20.01
N ASP A 424 16.56 -23.07 -19.85
CA ASP A 424 16.42 -21.73 -20.40
C ASP A 424 15.53 -21.77 -21.68
N PRO A 425 14.29 -21.26 -21.62
CA PRO A 425 14.06 -19.86 -21.25
C PRO A 425 13.11 -19.60 -20.07
N SER A 426 12.64 -20.62 -19.35
CA SER A 426 11.61 -20.49 -18.31
C SER A 426 12.02 -19.65 -17.08
N GLY A 427 11.10 -18.83 -16.56
CA GLY A 427 11.34 -17.92 -15.44
C GLY A 427 10.18 -16.94 -15.24
N GLY A 428 10.50 -15.71 -14.90
CA GLY A 428 9.55 -14.61 -15.01
C GLY A 428 10.24 -13.28 -15.27
N TYR A 429 9.41 -12.28 -15.51
CA TYR A 429 9.86 -10.96 -15.90
C TYR A 429 8.97 -9.88 -15.32
N TYR A 430 9.53 -8.69 -15.21
CA TYR A 430 8.83 -7.49 -14.80
C TYR A 430 8.95 -6.45 -15.90
N ILE A 431 7.82 -5.93 -16.37
CA ILE A 431 7.79 -4.87 -17.37
C ILE A 431 8.14 -3.56 -16.67
N LEU A 432 9.22 -2.94 -17.13
CA LEU A 432 9.68 -1.66 -16.62
C LEU A 432 8.67 -0.55 -17.02
N PRO A 433 8.51 0.50 -16.19
CA PRO A 433 7.54 1.57 -16.42
C PRO A 433 7.82 2.37 -17.70
N LYS A 434 9.03 2.25 -18.24
CA LYS A 434 9.44 2.78 -19.55
C LYS A 434 10.56 1.94 -20.13
N GLN A 435 10.77 2.11 -21.44
CA GLN A 435 11.92 1.56 -22.12
C GLN A 435 13.19 2.36 -21.79
N TYR A 436 14.30 1.68 -21.53
CA TYR A 436 15.60 2.24 -21.23
C TYR A 436 16.60 1.95 -22.34
N ASN A 437 17.36 2.96 -22.75
CA ASN A 437 18.46 2.78 -23.69
C ASN A 437 19.74 2.29 -22.99
N ARG A 438 20.75 1.92 -23.78
CA ARG A 438 22.12 1.66 -23.28
C ARG A 438 22.65 2.85 -22.47
N THR A 439 23.72 2.59 -21.72
CA THR A 439 24.16 3.41 -20.58
C THR A 439 23.17 3.21 -19.43
N ILE A 440 23.06 1.96 -18.98
CA ILE A 440 22.20 1.48 -17.88
C ILE A 440 22.95 0.45 -17.04
N SER A 441 22.60 0.32 -15.76
CA SER A 441 23.01 -0.81 -14.93
C SER A 441 21.83 -1.49 -14.26
N LEU A 442 21.97 -2.78 -14.00
CA LEU A 442 21.08 -3.59 -13.18
C LEU A 442 21.91 -4.14 -12.03
N GLN A 443 21.43 -3.99 -10.80
CA GLN A 443 22.08 -4.57 -9.62
C GLN A 443 21.03 -5.20 -8.71
N GLY A 444 21.46 -6.13 -7.86
CA GLY A 444 20.58 -6.78 -6.90
C GLY A 444 21.34 -7.80 -6.09
N TRP A 445 20.62 -8.48 -5.21
CA TRP A 445 21.13 -9.53 -4.35
C TRP A 445 20.56 -10.88 -4.77
N ILE A 446 21.40 -11.91 -4.74
CA ILE A 446 21.01 -13.29 -5.05
C ILE A 446 21.37 -14.18 -3.87
N TYR A 447 20.43 -15.04 -3.49
CA TYR A 447 20.62 -16.09 -2.50
C TYR A 447 20.20 -17.42 -3.09
N ARG A 448 21.05 -18.43 -2.91
CA ARG A 448 20.75 -19.79 -3.31
C ARG A 448 20.84 -20.71 -2.10
N PRO A 449 19.76 -21.42 -1.73
CA PRO A 449 19.81 -22.45 -0.70
C PRO A 449 20.74 -23.60 -1.12
N TYR A 450 21.50 -24.13 -0.19
CA TYR A 450 22.34 -25.31 -0.38
C TYR A 450 21.49 -26.56 -0.60
N ALA A 451 21.79 -27.32 -1.65
CA ALA A 451 21.21 -28.65 -1.84
C ALA A 451 22.15 -29.57 -2.63
N SER A 452 22.60 -30.63 -1.96
CA SER A 452 23.59 -31.59 -2.47
C SER A 452 23.12 -32.46 -3.64
N SER A 453 21.84 -32.40 -4.02
CA SER A 453 21.23 -33.22 -5.09
C SER A 453 20.95 -32.44 -6.39
N TRP A 454 21.27 -31.15 -6.43
CA TRP A 454 20.85 -30.24 -7.49
C TRP A 454 21.88 -30.16 -8.63
N ALA A 455 21.85 -31.16 -9.53
CA ALA A 455 22.60 -31.06 -10.77
C ALA A 455 21.96 -30.00 -11.70
N GLY A 456 22.76 -29.06 -12.22
CA GLY A 456 22.52 -28.51 -13.57
C GLY A 456 22.14 -27.05 -13.83
N PRO A 457 21.71 -26.16 -12.92
CA PRO A 457 21.16 -24.88 -13.39
C PRO A 457 21.93 -23.63 -12.99
N ILE A 458 21.96 -22.75 -13.98
CA ILE A 458 22.63 -21.47 -14.03
C ILE A 458 21.61 -20.39 -13.67
N ASP A 459 21.89 -19.60 -12.64
CA ASP A 459 21.04 -18.50 -12.21
C ASP A 459 21.21 -17.32 -13.16
N ARG A 460 20.11 -16.75 -13.64
CA ARG A 460 20.12 -15.67 -14.63
C ARG A 460 19.23 -14.52 -14.24
N VAL A 461 19.83 -13.35 -14.16
CA VAL A 461 19.14 -12.08 -13.91
C VAL A 461 19.63 -11.05 -14.92
N GLY A 462 18.74 -10.28 -15.54
CA GLY A 462 19.16 -9.37 -16.60
C GLY A 462 18.10 -8.41 -17.11
N LEU A 463 18.47 -7.72 -18.20
CA LEU A 463 17.64 -6.76 -18.91
C LEU A 463 17.38 -7.26 -20.33
N GLU A 464 16.11 -7.28 -20.72
CA GLU A 464 15.66 -7.71 -22.06
C GLU A 464 14.65 -6.70 -22.65
N ASP A 465 14.33 -6.84 -23.93
CA ASP A 465 13.27 -6.13 -24.65
C ASP A 465 11.99 -6.97 -24.80
N GLU A 466 11.00 -6.46 -25.55
CA GLU A 466 9.71 -7.12 -25.75
C GLU A 466 9.77 -8.49 -26.42
N ASN A 467 10.83 -8.72 -27.18
CA ASN A 467 11.09 -9.97 -27.86
C ASN A 467 12.06 -10.85 -27.06
N PHE A 468 12.31 -10.51 -25.79
CA PHE A 468 13.25 -11.21 -24.91
C PHE A 468 14.68 -11.23 -25.47
N ASN A 469 15.06 -10.12 -26.10
CA ASN A 469 16.43 -9.87 -26.52
C ASN A 469 17.14 -8.96 -25.52
N GLY A 470 18.38 -9.26 -25.17
CA GLY A 470 19.10 -8.47 -24.18
C GLY A 470 20.33 -9.14 -23.62
N TYR A 471 20.63 -8.87 -22.35
CA TYR A 471 21.80 -9.37 -21.66
C TYR A 471 21.47 -9.80 -20.23
N THR A 472 21.94 -10.97 -19.83
CA THR A 472 21.77 -11.50 -18.47
C THR A 472 23.11 -11.87 -17.86
N ILE A 473 23.21 -11.72 -16.54
CA ILE A 473 24.26 -12.40 -15.78
C ILE A 473 23.98 -13.90 -15.81
N ALA A 474 25.02 -14.70 -15.68
CA ALA A 474 24.93 -16.15 -15.57
C ALA A 474 25.87 -16.64 -14.48
N VAL A 475 25.32 -17.34 -13.48
CA VAL A 475 26.07 -17.90 -12.36
C VAL A 475 25.85 -19.41 -12.29
N SER A 476 26.92 -20.17 -12.49
CA SER A 476 26.92 -21.62 -12.42
C SER A 476 27.51 -22.11 -11.10
N HIS A 477 26.66 -22.71 -10.27
CA HIS A 477 27.06 -23.33 -9.01
C HIS A 477 27.68 -24.72 -9.21
N SER A 478 27.41 -25.39 -10.34
CA SER A 478 27.98 -26.71 -10.63
C SER A 478 29.37 -26.64 -11.26
N SER A 479 29.63 -25.63 -12.09
CA SER A 479 30.95 -25.43 -12.72
C SER A 479 31.81 -24.38 -12.02
N ASN A 480 31.28 -23.69 -11.00
CA ASN A 480 31.95 -22.59 -10.31
C ASN A 480 32.43 -21.52 -11.29
N GLU A 481 31.49 -21.02 -12.11
CA GLU A 481 31.77 -20.06 -13.18
C GLU A 481 30.73 -18.93 -13.22
N ILE A 482 31.19 -17.75 -13.65
CA ILE A 482 30.33 -16.60 -13.97
C ILE A 482 30.63 -16.02 -15.34
N TRP A 483 29.59 -15.52 -16.02
CA TRP A 483 29.71 -14.86 -17.32
C TRP A 483 28.51 -13.97 -17.64
N ILE A 484 28.54 -13.35 -18.82
CA ILE A 484 27.46 -12.55 -19.40
C ILE A 484 26.90 -13.29 -20.61
N ASP A 485 25.60 -13.54 -20.61
CA ASP A 485 24.85 -14.09 -21.74
C ASP A 485 24.25 -12.96 -22.59
N LYS A 486 24.29 -13.12 -23.91
CA LYS A 486 23.41 -12.44 -24.86
C LYS A 486 22.16 -13.27 -25.04
N ARG A 487 21.01 -12.60 -25.07
CA ARG A 487 19.69 -13.20 -25.18
C ARG A 487 19.10 -12.87 -26.54
N THR A 488 18.70 -13.89 -27.30
CA THR A 488 18.02 -13.71 -28.59
C THR A 488 16.75 -14.55 -28.60
N ASN A 489 15.58 -13.91 -28.66
CA ASN A 489 14.28 -14.57 -28.53
C ASN A 489 14.21 -15.49 -27.28
N GLY A 490 14.79 -15.03 -26.17
CA GLY A 490 14.87 -15.78 -24.91
C GLY A 490 15.96 -16.85 -24.83
N GLY A 491 16.72 -17.16 -25.89
CA GLY A 491 17.83 -18.12 -25.84
C GLY A 491 19.16 -17.51 -25.39
N ALA A 492 19.89 -18.16 -24.49
CA ALA A 492 21.23 -17.74 -24.03
C ALA A 492 22.36 -18.12 -25.00
N ASN A 493 23.28 -17.19 -25.21
CA ASN A 493 24.62 -17.44 -25.74
C ASN A 493 25.64 -16.63 -24.94
N SER A 494 26.65 -17.29 -24.36
CA SER A 494 27.74 -16.60 -23.65
C SER A 494 28.49 -15.67 -24.58
N ILE A 495 28.63 -14.40 -24.20
CA ILE A 495 29.38 -13.38 -24.96
C ILE A 495 30.63 -12.88 -24.25
N SER A 496 30.79 -13.21 -22.98
CA SER A 496 32.05 -13.02 -22.26
C SER A 496 32.81 -14.33 -22.12
N ASN A 497 34.07 -14.25 -21.69
CA ASN A 497 34.76 -15.40 -21.12
C ASN A 497 34.03 -15.85 -19.85
N LYS A 498 34.01 -17.16 -19.61
CA LYS A 498 33.60 -17.73 -18.32
C LYS A 498 34.76 -17.60 -17.35
N ILE A 499 34.50 -17.03 -16.19
CA ILE A 499 35.52 -16.81 -15.16
C ILE A 499 35.21 -17.71 -13.97
N SER A 500 36.22 -18.42 -13.48
CA SER A 500 36.07 -19.25 -12.30
C SER A 500 35.78 -18.39 -11.06
N TRP A 501 34.69 -18.73 -10.37
CA TRP A 501 34.26 -18.15 -9.12
C TRP A 501 33.42 -19.19 -8.38
N ASN A 502 33.71 -19.42 -7.11
CA ASN A 502 32.89 -20.29 -6.27
C ASN A 502 31.74 -19.45 -5.69
N PRO A 503 30.53 -19.45 -6.30
CA PRO A 503 29.41 -18.68 -5.78
C PRO A 503 29.02 -19.19 -4.40
N PRO A 504 28.74 -18.30 -3.43
CA PRO A 504 28.30 -18.76 -2.12
C PRO A 504 26.89 -19.38 -2.19
N GLU A 505 26.68 -20.41 -1.38
CA GLU A 505 25.38 -21.03 -1.13
C GLU A 505 25.03 -20.81 0.35
N ASN A 506 23.74 -20.61 0.64
CA ASN A 506 23.22 -20.14 1.93
C ASN A 506 23.73 -18.76 2.39
N GLU A 507 24.25 -17.95 1.49
CA GLU A 507 24.63 -16.56 1.76
C GLU A 507 24.21 -15.66 0.61
N TRP A 508 24.00 -14.38 0.90
CA TRP A 508 23.68 -13.39 -0.13
C TRP A 508 24.96 -12.92 -0.83
N TYR A 509 24.88 -12.72 -2.14
CA TYR A 509 25.89 -11.99 -2.90
C TYR A 509 25.25 -10.94 -3.79
N LYS A 510 25.99 -9.86 -4.04
CA LYS A 510 25.53 -8.73 -4.83
C LYS A 510 26.10 -8.79 -6.23
N PHE A 511 25.27 -8.55 -7.23
CA PHE A 511 25.70 -8.35 -8.61
C PHE A 511 25.47 -6.91 -9.06
N LYS A 512 26.29 -6.46 -10.01
CA LYS A 512 26.13 -5.21 -10.76
C LYS A 512 26.48 -5.43 -12.22
N LEU A 513 25.48 -5.44 -13.09
CA LEU A 513 25.59 -5.50 -14.54
C LEU A 513 25.50 -4.09 -15.11
N TYR A 514 26.47 -3.67 -15.91
CA TYR A 514 26.53 -2.39 -16.61
C TYR A 514 26.47 -2.63 -18.11
N ILE A 515 25.67 -1.87 -18.85
CA ILE A 515 25.54 -1.91 -20.31
C ILE A 515 25.78 -0.49 -20.82
N TYR A 516 26.94 -0.24 -21.43
CA TYR A 516 27.36 1.09 -21.88
C TYR A 516 26.96 1.37 -23.33
N SER A 517 26.83 2.65 -23.67
CA SER A 517 26.52 3.11 -25.04
C SER A 517 27.56 2.72 -26.10
N ASN A 518 28.81 2.49 -25.70
CA ASN A 518 29.90 2.09 -26.60
C ASN A 518 29.92 0.59 -26.93
N GLY A 519 29.03 -0.21 -26.34
CA GLY A 519 28.99 -1.67 -26.55
C GLY A 519 29.58 -2.49 -25.42
N THR A 520 30.35 -1.86 -24.54
CA THR A 520 30.91 -2.53 -23.37
C THR A 520 29.79 -2.96 -22.44
N ILE A 521 29.89 -4.18 -21.93
CA ILE A 521 29.00 -4.75 -20.91
C ILE A 521 29.89 -5.29 -19.80
N THR A 522 29.65 -4.93 -18.55
CA THR A 522 30.49 -5.30 -17.41
C THR A 522 29.64 -5.85 -16.28
N LEU A 523 29.98 -7.01 -15.74
CA LEU A 523 29.38 -7.60 -14.56
C LEU A 523 30.38 -7.55 -13.40
N LYS A 524 29.99 -7.03 -12.24
CA LYS A 524 30.79 -7.06 -10.99
C LYS A 524 30.04 -7.81 -9.90
N ILE A 525 30.76 -8.56 -9.09
CA ILE A 525 30.23 -9.37 -7.98
C ILE A 525 30.87 -8.95 -6.65
N TYR A 526 30.07 -8.92 -5.59
CA TYR A 526 30.49 -8.63 -4.21
C TYR A 526 29.89 -9.66 -3.25
N ASN A 527 30.56 -9.94 -2.14
CA ASN A 527 29.99 -10.74 -1.05
C ASN A 527 28.97 -9.91 -0.22
N GLU A 528 28.37 -10.52 0.80
CA GLU A 528 27.42 -9.87 1.72
C GLU A 528 28.02 -8.65 2.45
N SER A 529 29.31 -8.73 2.81
CA SER A 529 30.07 -7.63 3.42
C SER A 529 30.46 -6.51 2.42
N MET A 530 30.01 -6.58 1.17
CA MET A 530 30.33 -5.64 0.08
C MET A 530 31.80 -5.65 -0.40
N ASP A 531 32.55 -6.71 -0.10
CA ASP A 531 33.89 -6.93 -0.63
C ASP A 531 33.82 -7.42 -2.08
N TYR A 532 34.63 -6.80 -2.93
CA TYR A 532 34.76 -7.16 -4.34
C TYR A 532 35.25 -8.61 -4.53
N GLN A 533 34.53 -9.38 -5.35
CA GLN A 533 34.83 -10.79 -5.64
C GLN A 533 35.41 -10.97 -7.05
N LYS A 534 34.67 -10.51 -8.07
CA LYS A 534 34.97 -10.75 -9.49
C LYS A 534 34.39 -9.68 -10.40
N GLU A 535 34.97 -9.58 -11.60
CA GLU A 535 34.47 -8.78 -12.71
C GLU A 535 34.59 -9.54 -14.02
N VAL A 536 33.56 -9.45 -14.86
CA VAL A 536 33.50 -10.01 -16.21
C VAL A 536 33.12 -8.89 -17.18
N SER A 537 33.70 -8.85 -18.37
CA SER A 537 33.29 -7.89 -19.40
C SER A 537 33.13 -8.55 -20.77
N ALA A 538 32.24 -8.00 -21.58
CA ALA A 538 31.99 -8.36 -22.98
C ALA A 538 31.81 -7.08 -23.83
N ASN A 539 31.82 -7.24 -25.15
CA ASN A 539 31.57 -6.15 -26.08
C ASN A 539 30.53 -6.61 -27.11
N ASP A 540 29.31 -6.10 -27.03
CA ASP A 540 28.22 -6.42 -27.96
C ASP A 540 27.28 -5.21 -28.07
N ASN A 541 27.04 -4.74 -29.30
CA ASN A 541 26.25 -3.55 -29.62
C ASN A 541 24.86 -3.88 -30.23
N THR A 542 24.43 -5.14 -30.16
CA THR A 542 23.25 -5.62 -30.88
C THR A 542 21.96 -5.01 -30.34
N TYR A 543 21.80 -4.98 -29.02
CA TYR A 543 20.57 -4.51 -28.37
C TYR A 543 20.75 -3.11 -27.82
N LYS A 544 19.83 -2.22 -28.16
CA LYS A 544 19.94 -0.78 -27.89
C LYS A 544 19.02 -0.31 -26.77
N SER A 545 17.98 -1.08 -26.47
CA SER A 545 16.90 -0.70 -25.57
C SER A 545 16.36 -1.93 -24.83
N PHE A 546 15.90 -1.72 -23.61
CA PHE A 546 15.41 -2.75 -22.69
C PHE A 546 14.12 -2.26 -22.02
N ASP A 547 13.12 -3.11 -21.89
CA ASP A 547 11.82 -2.78 -21.30
C ASP A 547 11.42 -3.71 -20.16
N ARG A 548 12.25 -4.71 -19.82
CA ARG A 548 11.94 -5.65 -18.75
C ARG A 548 13.18 -6.15 -18.01
N ILE A 549 12.97 -6.45 -16.73
CA ILE A 549 13.89 -7.27 -15.94
C ILE A 549 13.46 -8.72 -16.07
N VAL A 550 14.42 -9.63 -16.13
CA VAL A 550 14.16 -11.07 -16.18
C VAL A 550 14.88 -11.82 -15.09
N ILE A 551 14.24 -12.86 -14.58
CA ILE A 551 14.78 -13.83 -13.62
C ILE A 551 14.46 -15.21 -14.16
N ARG A 552 15.48 -15.96 -14.54
CA ARG A 552 15.35 -17.21 -15.30
C ARG A 552 16.41 -18.23 -14.94
N GLY A 553 16.26 -19.43 -15.48
CA GLY A 553 17.16 -20.53 -15.19
C GLY A 553 17.11 -20.91 -13.71
N GLY A 554 18.22 -21.44 -13.21
CA GLY A 554 18.39 -21.80 -11.80
C GLY A 554 17.52 -22.96 -11.29
N HIS A 555 17.97 -23.51 -10.17
CA HIS A 555 17.14 -24.27 -9.22
C HIS A 555 16.47 -23.22 -8.30
N PRO A 556 15.77 -23.57 -7.22
CA PRO A 556 15.27 -22.55 -6.29
C PRO A 556 16.33 -21.52 -5.89
N TYR A 557 16.17 -20.27 -6.32
CA TYR A 557 16.98 -19.14 -5.87
C TYR A 557 16.09 -17.92 -5.63
N TYR A 558 16.63 -17.00 -4.84
CA TYR A 558 15.94 -15.83 -4.36
C TYR A 558 16.69 -14.60 -4.86
N VAL A 559 15.92 -13.61 -5.29
CA VAL A 559 16.44 -12.32 -5.72
C VAL A 559 15.77 -11.24 -4.92
N ASP A 560 16.57 -10.34 -4.36
CA ASP A 560 16.08 -9.23 -3.53
C ASP A 560 16.78 -7.93 -3.94
N ASP A 561 16.20 -6.79 -3.57
CA ASP A 561 16.79 -5.46 -3.74
C ASP A 561 17.25 -5.16 -5.19
N LEU A 562 16.49 -5.62 -6.20
CA LEU A 562 16.78 -5.32 -7.60
C LEU A 562 16.63 -3.83 -7.89
N ARG A 563 17.60 -3.28 -8.63
CA ARG A 563 17.65 -1.86 -9.01
C ARG A 563 18.15 -1.71 -10.44
N VAL A 564 17.39 -0.96 -11.23
CA VAL A 564 17.81 -0.49 -12.56
C VAL A 564 18.26 0.97 -12.45
N ILE A 565 19.48 1.28 -12.90
CA ILE A 565 20.09 2.61 -12.80
C ILE A 565 20.49 3.06 -14.21
N PRO A 566 19.75 3.96 -14.87
CA PRO A 566 20.18 4.54 -16.13
C PRO A 566 21.32 5.53 -15.86
N SER A 567 22.47 5.34 -16.49
CA SER A 567 23.62 6.27 -16.35
C SER A 567 23.42 7.62 -17.05
N ASN A 568 22.36 7.78 -17.86
CA ASN A 568 22.00 9.07 -18.49
C ASN A 568 20.64 9.62 -18.04
N ASP A 569 19.98 8.97 -17.09
CA ASP A 569 18.61 9.30 -16.69
C ASP A 569 18.54 9.25 -15.14
N GLY A 570 19.05 10.31 -14.50
CA GLY A 570 19.16 10.44 -13.05
C GLY A 570 17.97 11.16 -12.42
N PHE A 571 17.40 10.63 -11.33
CA PHE A 571 16.24 11.25 -10.67
C PHE A 571 16.33 10.89 -9.18
N TYR A 572 16.82 11.74 -8.27
CA TYR A 572 16.00 12.72 -7.53
C TYR A 572 16.83 13.95 -7.07
N GLY A 573 18.05 14.12 -7.57
CA GLY A 573 18.95 15.23 -7.25
C GLY A 573 19.89 15.58 -8.40
N ASP A 574 20.37 16.82 -8.47
CA ASP A 574 21.43 17.25 -9.39
C ASP A 574 22.79 17.16 -8.67
N GLU A 575 23.78 16.52 -9.32
CA GLU A 575 25.12 16.30 -8.74
C GLU A 575 25.85 17.59 -8.36
N ASN A 576 25.44 18.72 -8.93
CA ASN A 576 26.06 20.02 -8.68
C ASN A 576 25.62 20.66 -7.36
N TRP A 577 24.65 20.08 -6.65
CA TRP A 577 24.34 20.51 -5.29
C TRP A 577 25.46 20.08 -4.33
N SER A 578 26.17 21.05 -3.76
CA SER A 578 27.23 20.82 -2.78
C SER A 578 26.78 20.97 -1.33
N MET A 579 25.64 21.64 -1.11
CA MET A 579 24.96 21.67 0.19
C MET A 579 23.46 21.77 -0.01
N LEU A 580 22.71 21.04 0.82
CA LEU A 580 21.24 21.10 0.91
C LEU A 580 20.81 20.72 2.34
N ASN A 581 20.38 21.69 3.15
CA ASN A 581 19.98 21.48 4.55
C ASN A 581 18.63 22.12 4.83
N ILE A 582 17.85 21.52 5.74
CA ILE A 582 16.61 22.08 6.27
C ILE A 582 16.94 22.79 7.58
N THR A 583 16.69 24.11 7.67
CA THR A 583 17.15 24.94 8.79
C THR A 583 16.05 25.45 9.70
N ASN A 584 14.84 25.64 9.18
CA ASN A 584 13.66 26.09 9.94
C ASN A 584 12.44 25.25 9.57
N MET A 585 11.52 25.09 10.51
CA MET A 585 10.30 24.30 10.32
C MET A 585 9.16 24.78 11.23
N SER A 586 7.94 24.80 10.71
CA SER A 586 6.70 24.97 11.47
C SER A 586 5.58 24.16 10.84
N TYR A 587 4.66 23.64 11.65
CA TYR A 587 3.54 22.83 11.18
C TYR A 587 2.32 23.05 12.07
N ASN A 588 1.12 22.80 11.54
CA ASN A 588 -0.13 22.99 12.28
C ASN A 588 -0.73 21.70 12.86
N ARG A 589 -0.23 20.52 12.45
CA ARG A 589 -0.77 19.19 12.78
C ARG A 589 0.32 18.13 12.73
N GLY A 590 0.09 17.01 13.42
CA GLY A 590 1.04 15.90 13.50
C GLY A 590 2.30 16.30 14.28
N ASN A 591 3.40 15.63 13.98
CA ASN A 591 4.73 15.93 14.53
C ASN A 591 5.75 15.94 13.39
N ALA A 592 6.78 16.78 13.49
CA ALA A 592 7.84 16.78 12.49
C ALA A 592 9.23 17.00 13.07
N TYR A 593 10.24 16.38 12.46
CA TYR A 593 11.66 16.51 12.81
C TYR A 593 12.55 16.37 11.57
N THR A 594 13.74 16.98 11.61
CA THR A 594 14.78 16.81 10.58
C THR A 594 15.76 15.71 10.95
N PHE A 595 16.38 15.09 9.95
CA PHE A 595 17.39 14.06 10.13
C PHE A 595 18.37 14.03 8.95
N ASP A 596 19.44 13.23 9.09
CA ASP A 596 20.45 13.01 8.05
C ASP A 596 20.00 11.82 7.18
N GLY A 597 19.36 12.11 6.06
CA GLY A 597 18.95 11.17 5.04
C GLY A 597 20.10 10.74 4.12
N GLU A 598 19.91 9.57 3.51
CA GLU A 598 20.95 8.82 2.79
C GLU A 598 21.30 9.37 1.40
N TYR A 599 20.51 10.33 0.90
CA TYR A 599 20.55 10.77 -0.50
C TYR A 599 21.37 12.04 -0.74
N PHE A 600 22.01 12.57 0.31
CA PHE A 600 22.92 13.69 0.28
C PHE A 600 23.87 13.58 1.49
N ASN A 601 25.13 14.02 1.38
CA ASN A 601 26.06 13.97 2.51
C ASN A 601 26.16 15.34 3.22
N SER A 602 25.11 15.70 3.96
CA SER A 602 25.04 16.92 4.78
C SER A 602 24.08 16.75 5.96
N PHE A 603 24.17 17.67 6.93
CA PHE A 603 23.34 17.64 8.13
C PHE A 603 21.90 18.13 7.87
N SER A 604 20.91 17.47 8.47
CA SER A 604 19.48 17.83 8.38
C SER A 604 18.98 17.97 6.95
N ASN A 605 19.41 17.08 6.05
CA ASN A 605 19.02 17.08 4.65
C ASN A 605 17.68 16.37 4.37
N ALA A 606 17.00 15.88 5.41
CA ALA A 606 15.72 15.22 5.33
C ALA A 606 14.79 15.66 6.46
N LEU A 607 13.49 15.49 6.25
CA LEU A 607 12.43 15.88 7.16
C LEU A 607 11.38 14.78 7.20
N LYS A 608 10.96 14.36 8.39
CA LYS A 608 9.81 13.46 8.58
C LYS A 608 8.69 14.24 9.26
N TRP A 609 7.49 14.19 8.68
CA TRP A 609 6.25 14.77 9.20
C TRP A 609 5.18 13.68 9.28
N TYR A 610 4.80 13.29 10.49
CA TYR A 610 4.09 12.03 10.73
C TYR A 610 2.97 12.19 11.78
N ASN A 611 2.18 11.13 11.95
CA ASN A 611 0.99 11.12 12.81
C ASN A 611 -0.03 12.21 12.44
N ILE A 612 -0.19 12.45 11.13
CA ILE A 612 -1.18 13.40 10.62
C ILE A 612 -2.50 12.65 10.50
N SER A 613 -3.55 13.15 11.13
CA SER A 613 -4.91 12.61 11.04
C SER A 613 -5.84 13.69 10.49
N LEU A 614 -6.53 13.36 9.39
CA LEU A 614 -7.38 14.30 8.66
C LEU A 614 -8.78 13.71 8.43
N ASN A 615 -9.81 14.51 8.73
CA ASN A 615 -11.18 14.28 8.30
C ASN A 615 -11.61 15.31 7.24
N ASN A 616 -12.82 15.21 6.70
CA ASN A 616 -13.32 16.04 5.58
C ASN A 616 -13.35 17.57 5.80
N SER A 617 -13.10 18.04 7.02
CA SER A 617 -13.12 19.46 7.38
C SER A 617 -11.74 20.06 7.64
N GLN A 618 -10.69 19.23 7.61
CA GLN A 618 -9.36 19.60 8.08
C GLN A 618 -8.33 19.62 6.94
N LYS A 619 -7.28 20.42 7.09
CA LYS A 619 -6.06 20.36 6.27
C LYS A 619 -4.84 20.35 7.18
N ALA A 620 -3.75 19.71 6.74
CA ALA A 620 -2.46 19.78 7.39
C ALA A 620 -1.51 20.64 6.57
N GLU A 621 -0.71 21.46 7.25
CA GLU A 621 0.24 22.38 6.62
C GLU A 621 1.59 22.29 7.34
N ILE A 622 2.68 22.22 6.56
CA ILE A 622 4.06 22.35 7.04
C ILE A 622 4.81 23.39 6.18
N ASN A 623 5.59 24.23 6.85
CA ASN A 623 6.46 25.23 6.23
C ASN A 623 7.89 24.97 6.71
N PHE A 624 8.86 24.91 5.80
CA PHE A 624 10.27 24.73 6.14
C PHE A 624 11.21 25.52 5.22
N THR A 625 12.42 25.83 5.68
CA THR A 625 13.43 26.57 4.90
C THR A 625 14.53 25.64 4.45
N ILE A 626 14.86 25.64 3.16
CA ILE A 626 16.04 24.97 2.61
C ILE A 626 17.17 25.97 2.45
N HIS A 627 18.36 25.59 2.94
CA HIS A 627 19.64 26.25 2.70
C HIS A 627 20.44 25.42 1.68
N GLY A 628 20.81 26.02 0.56
CA GLY A 628 21.48 25.30 -0.53
C GLY A 628 22.64 26.05 -1.18
N ILE A 629 23.60 25.29 -1.71
CA ILE A 629 24.73 25.76 -2.52
C ILE A 629 24.81 24.90 -3.79
N TYR A 630 24.78 25.54 -4.96
CA TYR A 630 24.83 24.88 -6.26
C TYR A 630 26.09 25.28 -7.04
N ASN A 631 26.96 24.33 -7.37
CA ASN A 631 28.29 24.53 -7.95
C ASN A 631 28.39 24.18 -9.45
N GLY A 632 27.28 24.23 -10.20
CA GLY A 632 27.24 23.74 -11.58
C GLY A 632 27.83 24.70 -12.62
N ASN A 633 28.44 24.13 -13.67
CA ASN A 633 29.22 24.85 -14.68
C ASN A 633 28.50 26.04 -15.36
N ILE A 634 29.05 27.23 -15.12
CA ILE A 634 28.68 28.58 -15.62
C ILE A 634 28.52 28.66 -17.15
N SER A 635 29.22 27.81 -17.91
CA SER A 635 29.22 27.86 -19.38
C SER A 635 27.91 27.38 -20.04
N LYS A 636 27.01 26.72 -19.29
CA LYS A 636 25.69 26.31 -19.78
C LYS A 636 24.67 27.39 -19.40
N ARG A 637 24.53 28.40 -20.28
CA ARG A 637 23.69 29.61 -20.12
C ARG A 637 22.18 29.38 -20.00
N ASP A 638 21.72 28.14 -19.92
CA ASP A 638 20.29 27.83 -19.91
C ASP A 638 19.80 27.80 -18.47
N GLY A 639 18.88 28.71 -18.12
CA GLY A 639 18.08 28.61 -16.91
C GLY A 639 17.32 27.27 -16.93
N ALA A 640 17.93 26.24 -16.37
CA ALA A 640 17.43 24.88 -16.41
C ALA A 640 16.83 24.53 -15.05
N LEU A 641 15.67 23.87 -15.08
CA LEU A 641 15.07 23.29 -13.88
C LEU A 641 15.98 22.19 -13.33
N LYS A 642 16.49 22.37 -12.11
CA LYS A 642 17.36 21.43 -11.42
C LYS A 642 16.63 20.74 -10.29
N ARG A 643 16.80 19.42 -10.20
CA ARG A 643 16.25 18.62 -9.11
C ARG A 643 17.04 18.86 -7.85
N TYR A 644 16.38 18.95 -6.70
CA TYR A 644 17.04 19.12 -5.40
C TYR A 644 16.53 18.16 -4.33
N GLY A 645 15.60 17.26 -4.69
CA GLY A 645 15.08 16.26 -3.78
C GLY A 645 13.76 15.66 -4.23
N PHE A 646 13.17 14.90 -3.32
CA PHE A 646 11.87 14.28 -3.48
C PHE A 646 11.16 14.15 -2.13
N ALA A 647 9.85 13.95 -2.13
CA ALA A 647 9.08 13.63 -0.94
C ALA A 647 8.33 12.31 -1.10
N VAL A 648 8.25 11.54 -0.03
CA VAL A 648 7.55 10.27 0.11
C VAL A 648 6.32 10.50 0.96
N VAL A 649 5.14 10.19 0.44
CA VAL A 649 3.89 10.30 1.20
C VAL A 649 3.31 8.93 1.42
N GLU A 650 3.23 8.50 2.66
CA GLU A 650 2.61 7.26 3.10
C GLU A 650 1.25 7.57 3.73
N PHE A 651 0.18 6.89 3.33
CA PHE A 651 -1.12 7.10 3.95
C PHE A 651 -1.88 5.79 4.19
N ASN A 652 -2.77 5.82 5.19
CA ASN A 652 -3.70 4.75 5.51
C ASN A 652 -5.14 5.30 5.47
N TYR A 653 -5.97 4.65 4.67
CA TYR A 653 -7.38 4.97 4.48
C TYR A 653 -8.18 3.67 4.50
N ASN A 654 -9.14 3.56 5.43
CA ASN A 654 -9.93 2.34 5.67
C ASN A 654 -11.29 2.33 4.93
N GLY A 655 -11.45 3.09 3.85
CA GLY A 655 -12.72 3.19 3.10
C GLY A 655 -12.55 2.87 1.61
N ILE A 656 -13.65 2.57 0.93
CA ILE A 656 -13.62 2.30 -0.52
C ILE A 656 -13.60 3.64 -1.27
N SER A 657 -12.68 3.79 -2.22
CA SER A 657 -12.55 5.00 -3.03
C SER A 657 -13.38 4.99 -4.30
N THR A 658 -13.78 3.83 -4.80
CA THR A 658 -14.75 3.69 -5.89
C THR A 658 -16.13 3.28 -5.38
N ASN A 659 -17.17 3.53 -6.18
CA ASN A 659 -18.49 2.97 -5.95
C ASN A 659 -18.64 1.51 -6.42
N SER A 660 -17.52 0.82 -6.66
CA SER A 660 -17.52 -0.57 -7.10
C SER A 660 -18.05 -1.49 -6.01
N SER A 661 -18.77 -2.54 -6.40
CA SER A 661 -19.46 -3.39 -5.44
C SER A 661 -19.81 -4.76 -6.00
N ILE A 662 -19.90 -5.75 -5.11
CA ILE A 662 -20.51 -7.05 -5.40
C ILE A 662 -22.03 -6.91 -5.24
N LYS A 663 -22.79 -7.39 -6.22
CA LYS A 663 -24.25 -7.25 -6.33
C LYS A 663 -25.03 -8.55 -6.14
N GLY A 664 -24.35 -9.68 -6.24
CA GLY A 664 -24.94 -10.99 -6.02
C GLY A 664 -23.96 -12.11 -6.26
N VAL A 665 -24.26 -13.26 -5.65
CA VAL A 665 -23.50 -14.49 -5.79
C VAL A 665 -24.50 -15.60 -6.09
N TYR A 666 -24.13 -16.48 -7.00
CA TYR A 666 -24.73 -17.78 -7.21
C TYR A 666 -23.61 -18.79 -7.23
N ALA A 667 -23.76 -19.91 -6.53
CA ALA A 667 -22.85 -21.03 -6.63
C ALA A 667 -23.64 -22.31 -6.37
N SER A 668 -23.23 -23.38 -7.04
CA SER A 668 -23.66 -24.75 -6.74
C SER A 668 -22.46 -25.56 -6.23
N GLY A 669 -22.72 -26.76 -5.76
CA GLY A 669 -21.66 -27.65 -5.26
C GLY A 669 -21.97 -29.11 -5.57
N ILE A 670 -21.31 -30.02 -4.87
CA ILE A 670 -21.48 -31.45 -5.12
C ILE A 670 -22.78 -31.95 -4.48
N GLY A 671 -23.79 -32.20 -5.32
CA GLY A 671 -25.04 -32.88 -4.97
C GLY A 671 -25.20 -34.18 -5.76
N SER A 672 -26.03 -35.10 -5.28
CA SER A 672 -26.39 -36.31 -6.03
C SER A 672 -27.90 -36.45 -6.15
N ILE A 673 -28.39 -36.77 -7.34
CA ILE A 673 -29.77 -37.12 -7.60
C ILE A 673 -29.87 -38.60 -8.01
N SER A 674 -30.88 -39.29 -7.51
CA SER A 674 -31.19 -40.68 -7.88
C SER A 674 -32.69 -40.86 -8.06
N THR A 675 -33.09 -41.68 -9.02
CA THR A 675 -34.48 -42.10 -9.20
C THR A 675 -34.64 -43.57 -8.80
N ILE A 676 -35.80 -43.91 -8.26
CA ILE A 676 -36.23 -45.28 -8.00
C ILE A 676 -37.55 -45.47 -8.72
N HIS A 677 -37.69 -46.58 -9.44
CA HIS A 677 -38.97 -46.97 -10.01
C HIS A 677 -39.30 -48.43 -9.66
N GLY A 678 -40.58 -48.69 -9.40
CA GLY A 678 -41.13 -50.01 -9.09
C GLY A 678 -42.41 -50.26 -9.89
N SER A 679 -42.87 -51.50 -9.91
CA SER A 679 -44.10 -51.89 -10.59
C SER A 679 -44.94 -52.75 -9.65
N ASP A 680 -46.22 -52.42 -9.52
CA ASP A 680 -47.18 -53.25 -8.76
C ASP A 680 -47.71 -54.40 -9.64
N ASP A 681 -47.76 -54.20 -10.96
CA ASP A 681 -48.10 -55.19 -11.98
C ASP A 681 -47.45 -54.85 -13.35
N GLU A 682 -47.94 -55.40 -14.46
CA GLU A 682 -47.39 -55.16 -15.81
C GLU A 682 -47.67 -53.74 -16.37
N TYR A 683 -48.58 -52.98 -15.75
CA TYR A 683 -49.05 -51.70 -16.27
C TYR A 683 -48.86 -50.53 -15.30
N HIS A 684 -48.81 -50.77 -13.99
CA HIS A 684 -48.77 -49.72 -12.96
C HIS A 684 -47.37 -49.51 -12.42
N TRP A 685 -46.82 -48.33 -12.69
CA TRP A 685 -45.47 -47.92 -12.30
C TRP A 685 -45.51 -46.88 -11.18
N ASN A 686 -44.59 -47.01 -10.24
CA ASN A 686 -44.34 -46.06 -9.17
C ASN A 686 -42.94 -45.47 -9.32
N GLU A 687 -42.81 -44.16 -9.17
CA GLU A 687 -41.52 -43.47 -9.25
C GLU A 687 -41.29 -42.48 -8.10
N THR A 688 -40.03 -42.40 -7.65
CA THR A 688 -39.54 -41.40 -6.69
C THR A 688 -38.18 -40.86 -7.11
N ALA A 689 -37.88 -39.63 -6.70
CA ALA A 689 -36.55 -39.05 -6.80
C ALA A 689 -36.04 -38.62 -5.43
N THR A 690 -34.74 -38.83 -5.22
CA THR A 690 -34.00 -38.40 -4.02
C THR A 690 -32.89 -37.46 -4.45
N PHE A 691 -32.85 -36.27 -3.86
CA PHE A 691 -31.68 -35.40 -3.91
C PHE A 691 -30.92 -35.49 -2.58
N LYS A 692 -29.60 -35.54 -2.64
CA LYS A 692 -28.72 -35.60 -1.46
C LYS A 692 -27.62 -34.55 -1.56
N ASN A 693 -27.49 -33.74 -0.52
CA ASN A 693 -26.35 -32.86 -0.33
C ASN A 693 -25.11 -33.73 -0.01
N LYS A 694 -24.04 -33.63 -0.81
CA LYS A 694 -22.79 -34.37 -0.61
C LYS A 694 -21.67 -33.50 -0.07
N ALA A 695 -21.85 -32.18 0.01
CA ALA A 695 -20.90 -31.27 0.63
C ALA A 695 -20.74 -31.58 2.12
N LYS A 696 -19.64 -31.09 2.69
CA LYS A 696 -19.27 -31.21 4.12
C LYS A 696 -19.42 -29.89 4.87
N SER A 697 -19.35 -28.77 4.15
CA SER A 697 -19.34 -27.43 4.72
C SER A 697 -20.36 -26.48 4.10
N TYR A 698 -21.16 -26.91 3.12
CA TYR A 698 -22.16 -26.08 2.46
C TYR A 698 -23.57 -26.66 2.61
N ASN A 699 -24.53 -25.79 2.95
CA ASN A 699 -25.96 -26.08 2.87
C ASN A 699 -26.43 -25.81 1.45
N PHE A 700 -27.38 -26.62 0.96
CA PHE A 700 -27.99 -26.41 -0.34
C PHE A 700 -29.47 -26.09 -0.21
N ASN A 701 -29.92 -25.03 -0.90
CA ASN A 701 -31.32 -24.80 -1.15
C ASN A 701 -31.73 -25.48 -2.46
N LEU A 702 -32.55 -26.53 -2.36
CA LEU A 702 -33.13 -27.23 -3.50
C LEU A 702 -34.32 -26.43 -4.03
N THR A 703 -34.10 -25.70 -5.12
CA THR A 703 -35.08 -24.75 -5.68
C THR A 703 -36.07 -25.38 -6.64
N SER A 704 -35.63 -26.38 -7.42
CA SER A 704 -36.51 -27.11 -8.33
C SER A 704 -36.08 -28.56 -8.53
N LEU A 705 -37.05 -29.43 -8.79
CA LEU A 705 -36.83 -30.81 -9.19
C LEU A 705 -37.89 -31.21 -10.21
N ASN A 706 -37.49 -31.86 -11.30
CA ASN A 706 -38.41 -32.49 -12.24
C ASN A 706 -38.14 -34.00 -12.25
N ILE A 707 -39.20 -34.80 -12.25
CA ILE A 707 -39.16 -36.25 -12.49
C ILE A 707 -40.11 -36.59 -13.63
N TRP A 708 -39.70 -37.47 -14.54
CA TRP A 708 -40.51 -37.91 -15.67
C TRP A 708 -40.06 -39.26 -16.21
N ALA A 709 -40.95 -39.95 -16.89
CA ALA A 709 -40.66 -41.22 -17.55
C ALA A 709 -40.71 -41.10 -19.08
N VAL A 710 -39.84 -41.86 -19.77
CA VAL A 710 -39.84 -42.00 -21.23
C VAL A 710 -40.06 -43.45 -21.66
N ASN A 711 -40.62 -43.62 -22.86
CA ASN A 711 -40.89 -44.94 -23.43
C ASN A 711 -39.59 -45.62 -23.90
N LYS A 712 -39.18 -46.71 -23.24
CA LYS A 712 -37.98 -47.49 -23.61
C LYS A 712 -38.04 -48.09 -25.01
N SER A 713 -39.22 -48.40 -25.52
CA SER A 713 -39.41 -48.96 -26.87
C SER A 713 -39.01 -47.95 -27.95
N ALA A 714 -38.92 -46.65 -27.63
CA ALA A 714 -38.29 -45.62 -28.47
C ALA A 714 -36.76 -45.60 -28.31
N TYR A 715 -36.12 -46.78 -28.29
CA TYR A 715 -34.71 -46.98 -27.95
C TYR A 715 -33.72 -46.13 -28.79
N HIS A 716 -34.12 -45.76 -30.01
CA HIS A 716 -33.30 -44.91 -30.89
C HIS A 716 -33.28 -43.43 -30.49
N GLN A 717 -34.19 -42.99 -29.63
CA GLN A 717 -34.36 -41.61 -29.17
C GLN A 717 -34.17 -41.44 -27.66
N CYS A 718 -34.20 -42.52 -26.87
CA CYS A 718 -34.13 -42.47 -25.41
C CYS A 718 -32.78 -41.99 -24.81
N TRP A 719 -31.79 -41.67 -25.64
CA TRP A 719 -30.53 -41.05 -25.23
C TRP A 719 -30.68 -39.55 -24.93
N ASP A 720 -31.71 -38.90 -25.48
CA ASP A 720 -32.07 -37.52 -25.14
C ASP A 720 -33.32 -37.54 -24.26
N PRO A 721 -33.18 -37.49 -22.93
CA PRO A 721 -34.33 -37.53 -22.03
C PRO A 721 -35.20 -36.26 -22.12
N PHE A 722 -34.73 -35.21 -22.81
CA PHE A 722 -35.47 -33.97 -22.99
C PHE A 722 -36.31 -33.92 -24.27
N ASP A 723 -36.22 -34.92 -25.15
CA ASP A 723 -37.12 -35.06 -26.30
C ASP A 723 -38.55 -35.36 -25.81
N LYS A 724 -39.40 -34.33 -25.83
CA LYS A 724 -40.77 -34.44 -25.33
C LYS A 724 -41.62 -35.43 -26.11
N SER A 725 -41.26 -35.83 -27.33
CA SER A 725 -42.07 -36.76 -28.13
C SER A 725 -42.04 -38.20 -27.61
N ILE A 726 -41.05 -38.54 -26.78
CA ILE A 726 -40.91 -39.87 -26.18
C ILE A 726 -41.35 -39.93 -24.71
N TRP A 727 -41.85 -38.82 -24.16
CA TRP A 727 -42.32 -38.74 -22.78
C TRP A 727 -43.62 -39.53 -22.59
N ILE A 728 -43.79 -40.15 -21.43
CA ILE A 728 -45.05 -40.81 -21.06
C ILE A 728 -45.97 -39.76 -20.46
N THR A 729 -46.70 -39.07 -21.33
CA THR A 729 -47.65 -37.99 -21.01
C THR A 729 -48.91 -38.08 -21.86
N ARG A 730 -49.98 -37.42 -21.41
CA ARG A 730 -51.25 -37.30 -22.13
C ARG A 730 -51.10 -36.63 -23.49
N ASP A 731 -50.18 -35.66 -23.59
CA ASP A 731 -49.88 -34.97 -24.85
C ASP A 731 -49.33 -35.93 -25.92
N ASN A 732 -48.71 -37.04 -25.52
CA ASN A 732 -48.22 -38.08 -26.41
C ASN A 732 -49.17 -39.29 -26.53
N GLY A 733 -50.41 -39.16 -26.04
CA GLY A 733 -51.46 -40.18 -26.19
C GLY A 733 -51.51 -41.26 -25.10
N TYR A 734 -50.84 -41.06 -23.96
CA TYR A 734 -50.92 -41.96 -22.80
C TYR A 734 -52.01 -41.52 -21.81
N ASP A 735 -52.55 -42.45 -21.01
CA ASP A 735 -53.66 -42.15 -20.10
C ASP A 735 -53.25 -41.26 -18.90
N ASN A 736 -51.99 -41.36 -18.48
CA ASN A 736 -51.43 -40.69 -17.30
C ASN A 736 -50.16 -39.88 -17.63
N ASP A 737 -49.95 -38.79 -16.89
CA ASP A 737 -48.74 -37.98 -16.97
C ASP A 737 -47.71 -38.46 -15.94
N SER A 738 -46.52 -38.83 -16.40
CA SER A 738 -45.35 -39.09 -15.53
C SER A 738 -44.55 -37.83 -15.20
N ASN A 739 -44.76 -36.72 -15.91
CA ASN A 739 -43.95 -35.51 -15.71
C ASN A 739 -44.44 -34.68 -14.51
N HIS A 740 -43.61 -34.56 -13.48
CA HIS A 740 -43.90 -33.81 -12.26
C HIS A 740 -42.79 -32.80 -11.94
N SER A 741 -43.14 -31.51 -12.01
CA SER A 741 -42.25 -30.39 -11.66
C SER A 741 -42.56 -29.85 -10.27
N LEU A 742 -41.52 -29.71 -9.45
CA LEU A 742 -41.59 -29.28 -8.05
C LEU A 742 -40.71 -28.06 -7.82
N THR A 743 -41.11 -27.22 -6.86
CA THR A 743 -40.30 -26.08 -6.35
C THR A 743 -40.13 -26.16 -4.83
N PRO A 744 -39.32 -27.12 -4.33
CA PRO A 744 -39.28 -27.45 -2.91
C PRO A 744 -38.88 -26.26 -2.02
N ASN A 745 -37.91 -25.45 -2.46
CA ASN A 745 -37.31 -24.35 -1.70
C ASN A 745 -36.92 -24.76 -0.28
N ILE A 746 -36.32 -25.94 -0.17
CA ILE A 746 -35.90 -26.53 1.09
C ILE A 746 -34.39 -26.46 1.23
N GLU A 747 -33.95 -26.03 2.39
CA GLU A 747 -32.55 -26.04 2.78
C GLU A 747 -32.16 -27.43 3.29
N LEU A 748 -31.01 -27.91 2.83
CA LEU A 748 -30.47 -29.23 3.13
C LEU A 748 -29.06 -29.08 3.68
N GLU A 749 -28.91 -29.46 4.93
CA GLU A 749 -27.64 -29.49 5.65
C GLU A 749 -26.67 -30.51 5.03
N PRO A 750 -25.38 -30.49 5.40
CA PRO A 750 -24.40 -31.43 4.86
C PRO A 750 -24.83 -32.88 5.12
N SER A 751 -24.79 -33.71 4.07
CA SER A 751 -25.26 -35.12 4.07
C SER A 751 -26.77 -35.35 4.15
N GLU A 752 -27.59 -34.31 4.29
CA GLU A 752 -29.06 -34.42 4.30
C GLU A 752 -29.61 -34.83 2.92
N SER A 753 -30.79 -35.43 2.90
CA SER A 753 -31.46 -35.86 1.67
C SER A 753 -32.93 -35.51 1.69
N TRP A 754 -33.45 -35.11 0.54
CA TRP A 754 -34.86 -34.85 0.32
C TRP A 754 -35.44 -35.81 -0.70
N ASN A 755 -36.65 -36.28 -0.47
CA ASN A 755 -37.35 -37.21 -1.34
C ASN A 755 -38.64 -36.58 -1.86
N THR A 756 -38.98 -36.88 -3.12
CA THR A 756 -40.33 -36.63 -3.61
C THR A 756 -41.34 -37.55 -2.93
N LEU A 757 -42.62 -37.21 -3.03
CA LEU A 757 -43.67 -38.21 -2.89
C LEU A 757 -43.53 -39.27 -4.00
N ALA A 758 -44.18 -40.42 -3.79
CA ALA A 758 -44.26 -41.46 -4.80
C ALA A 758 -45.36 -41.13 -5.82
N TYR A 759 -44.98 -41.04 -7.09
CA TYR A 759 -45.90 -40.79 -8.19
C TYR A 759 -46.25 -42.08 -8.92
N ASN A 760 -47.50 -42.19 -9.36
CA ASN A 760 -48.00 -43.39 -10.03
C ASN A 760 -48.48 -43.04 -11.44
N PHE A 761 -48.14 -43.88 -12.42
CA PHE A 761 -48.65 -43.77 -13.79
C PHE A 761 -48.88 -45.16 -14.40
N THR A 762 -49.61 -45.20 -15.51
CA THR A 762 -49.92 -46.45 -16.22
C THR A 762 -49.23 -46.44 -17.57
N PHE A 763 -48.51 -47.52 -17.89
CA PHE A 763 -47.77 -47.67 -19.14
C PHE A 763 -47.60 -49.15 -19.50
N ASP A 764 -48.08 -49.52 -20.69
CA ASP A 764 -47.93 -50.86 -21.29
C ASP A 764 -46.52 -51.02 -21.89
N GLY A 765 -45.54 -51.24 -21.01
CA GLY A 765 -44.13 -51.36 -21.35
C GLY A 765 -43.22 -51.07 -20.17
N VAL A 766 -41.90 -51.05 -20.40
CA VAL A 766 -40.90 -50.70 -19.37
C VAL A 766 -40.50 -49.23 -19.52
N PRO A 767 -40.74 -48.35 -18.54
CA PRO A 767 -40.32 -46.96 -18.59
C PRO A 767 -38.83 -46.80 -18.29
N ILE A 768 -38.26 -45.66 -18.66
CA ILE A 768 -36.99 -45.14 -18.11
C ILE A 768 -37.31 -43.86 -17.36
N VAL A 769 -37.02 -43.83 -16.06
CA VAL A 769 -37.32 -42.69 -15.18
C VAL A 769 -36.10 -41.78 -15.05
N TRP A 770 -36.30 -40.51 -15.39
CA TRP A 770 -35.31 -39.45 -15.32
C TRP A 770 -35.70 -38.45 -14.23
N ALA A 771 -34.69 -37.85 -13.62
CA ALA A 771 -34.90 -36.67 -12.81
C ALA A 771 -33.78 -35.65 -13.03
N ASN A 772 -34.15 -34.38 -12.91
CA ASN A 772 -33.19 -33.27 -12.86
C ASN A 772 -33.54 -32.33 -11.70
N CYS A 773 -32.60 -31.50 -11.30
CA CYS A 773 -32.83 -30.53 -10.24
C CYS A 773 -32.00 -29.26 -10.46
N SER A 774 -32.37 -28.21 -9.73
CA SER A 774 -31.57 -27.00 -9.58
C SER A 774 -31.48 -26.64 -8.11
N PHE A 775 -30.27 -26.39 -7.66
CA PHE A 775 -29.95 -26.07 -6.28
C PHE A 775 -28.78 -25.09 -6.24
N LYS A 776 -28.65 -24.40 -5.11
CA LYS A 776 -27.59 -23.43 -4.88
C LYS A 776 -27.17 -23.45 -3.42
N ILE A 777 -25.97 -22.97 -3.12
CA ILE A 777 -25.58 -22.70 -1.74
C ILE A 777 -26.54 -21.70 -1.09
N THR A 778 -26.67 -21.76 0.22
CA THR A 778 -27.50 -20.81 0.97
C THR A 778 -26.81 -19.45 1.07
N ASN A 779 -27.56 -18.43 1.51
CA ASN A 779 -26.97 -17.10 1.67
C ASN A 779 -26.02 -17.01 2.86
N ASP A 780 -26.16 -17.91 3.84
CA ASP A 780 -25.33 -17.96 5.04
C ASP A 780 -23.98 -18.65 4.75
N ASP A 781 -23.89 -19.36 3.63
CA ASP A 781 -22.72 -20.09 3.16
C ASP A 781 -21.73 -19.29 2.32
N TYR A 782 -22.01 -18.00 2.07
CA TYR A 782 -21.04 -17.09 1.49
C TYR A 782 -20.92 -15.78 2.25
N SER A 783 -19.69 -15.27 2.33
CA SER A 783 -19.40 -13.98 2.95
C SER A 783 -18.88 -12.99 1.90
N ILE A 784 -19.38 -11.75 1.99
CA ILE A 784 -18.89 -10.64 1.17
C ILE A 784 -18.17 -9.67 2.10
N THR A 785 -16.85 -9.54 1.93
CA THR A 785 -16.09 -8.49 2.62
C THR A 785 -15.68 -7.39 1.65
N ARG A 786 -15.63 -6.18 2.18
CA ARG A 786 -15.12 -5.02 1.46
C ARG A 786 -14.05 -4.39 2.32
N GLU A 787 -12.84 -4.41 1.82
CA GLU A 787 -11.67 -4.01 2.57
C GLU A 787 -10.78 -3.14 1.69
N THR A 788 -10.03 -2.26 2.30
CA THR A 788 -8.89 -1.62 1.65
C THR A 788 -7.65 -2.42 1.96
N GLY A 789 -7.00 -2.95 0.92
CA GLY A 789 -5.72 -3.61 1.06
C GLY A 789 -4.62 -2.57 0.93
N GLY A 790 -4.17 -1.98 2.03
CA GLY A 790 -3.06 -1.04 1.98
C GLY A 790 -2.66 -0.41 3.30
N MET A 791 -1.91 -1.14 4.13
CA MET A 791 -0.85 -0.50 4.90
C MET A 791 0.25 -0.09 3.91
N GLY A 792 0.65 1.18 3.89
CA GLY A 792 1.84 1.64 3.17
C GLY A 792 1.61 2.25 1.78
N ASN A 793 0.48 2.93 1.55
CA ASN A 793 0.24 3.61 0.27
C ASN A 793 1.23 4.75 0.08
N LYS A 794 2.21 4.58 -0.81
CA LYS A 794 3.40 5.43 -0.95
C LYS A 794 3.46 6.09 -2.33
N TYR A 795 3.59 7.41 -2.42
CA TYR A 795 3.98 8.09 -3.68
C TYR A 795 5.15 9.06 -3.49
N ILE A 796 5.82 9.35 -4.61
CA ILE A 796 7.07 10.10 -4.66
C ILE A 796 6.91 11.40 -5.45
N VAL A 797 6.86 12.54 -4.77
CA VAL A 797 6.87 13.88 -5.37
C VAL A 797 8.32 14.23 -5.76
N ILE A 798 8.59 14.52 -7.04
CA ILE A 798 9.93 14.95 -7.50
C ILE A 798 9.95 16.47 -7.64
N GLU A 799 10.91 17.13 -7.02
CA GLU A 799 10.94 18.60 -6.97
C GLU A 799 12.05 19.19 -7.82
N LYS A 800 11.78 20.34 -8.45
CA LYS A 800 12.72 21.09 -9.28
C LYS A 800 12.67 22.58 -8.98
N ILE A 801 13.81 23.25 -9.08
CA ILE A 801 13.93 24.71 -8.96
C ILE A 801 14.78 25.25 -10.11
N LEU A 802 14.51 26.47 -10.60
CA LEU A 802 15.30 27.07 -11.67
C LEU A 802 16.65 27.54 -11.13
N VAL A 803 17.75 27.03 -11.68
CA VAL A 803 19.09 27.53 -11.35
C VAL A 803 19.58 28.46 -12.45
N VAL A 804 20.08 29.63 -12.07
CA VAL A 804 20.55 30.68 -12.97
C VAL A 804 22.08 30.77 -12.91
N GLY A 805 22.76 30.42 -14.02
CA GLY A 805 24.22 30.47 -14.16
C GLY A 805 24.78 31.74 -14.81
N SER A 806 23.95 32.77 -15.01
CA SER A 806 24.34 34.07 -15.58
C SER A 806 24.30 35.17 -14.52
N TYR A 807 23.99 36.41 -14.90
CA TYR A 807 23.68 37.50 -13.97
C TYR A 807 22.26 37.35 -13.42
N MET A 808 22.02 37.85 -12.20
CA MET A 808 20.70 37.95 -11.58
C MET A 808 20.66 39.22 -10.75
N ILE A 809 19.76 40.16 -11.09
CA ILE A 809 19.72 41.46 -10.44
C ILE A 809 18.68 41.48 -9.32
N LYS A 810 19.11 41.90 -8.14
CA LYS A 810 18.25 42.22 -7.00
C LYS A 810 18.23 43.73 -6.81
N VAL A 811 17.06 44.28 -6.50
CA VAL A 811 16.91 45.69 -6.13
C VAL A 811 16.29 45.78 -4.75
N THR A 812 16.98 46.47 -3.85
CA THR A 812 16.53 46.71 -2.49
C THR A 812 16.25 48.20 -2.30
N LYS A 813 15.05 48.55 -1.82
CA LYS A 813 14.69 49.95 -1.50
C LYS A 813 14.66 50.13 0.02
N HIS A 814 15.43 51.12 0.51
CA HIS A 814 15.37 51.60 1.90
C HIS A 814 14.71 52.96 1.93
N ILE A 815 13.91 53.17 2.97
CA ILE A 815 13.22 54.43 3.24
C ILE A 815 13.57 54.83 4.66
N ILE A 816 14.33 55.91 4.82
CA ILE A 816 14.83 56.38 6.11
C ILE A 816 14.25 57.76 6.41
N PRO A 817 13.37 57.89 7.40
CA PRO A 817 12.78 59.16 7.78
C PRO A 817 13.81 60.02 8.55
N ASN A 818 13.89 61.30 8.18
CA ASN A 818 14.76 62.28 8.83
C ASN A 818 14.00 63.15 9.83
N ALA A 819 14.73 63.70 10.80
CA ALA A 819 14.16 64.55 11.86
C ALA A 819 13.56 65.87 11.34
N ASP A 820 13.94 66.31 10.14
CA ASP A 820 13.45 67.52 9.48
C ASP A 820 12.17 67.29 8.64
N GLY A 821 11.64 66.06 8.64
CA GLY A 821 10.44 65.70 7.88
C GLY A 821 10.71 65.24 6.44
N THR A 822 11.98 65.17 6.02
CA THR A 822 12.37 64.55 4.75
C THR A 822 12.57 63.04 4.88
N TYR A 823 12.69 62.33 3.76
CA TYR A 823 13.00 60.90 3.73
C TYR A 823 14.18 60.64 2.81
N ASP A 824 15.18 59.94 3.31
CA ASP A 824 16.28 59.42 2.52
C ASP A 824 15.90 58.08 1.88
N MET A 825 16.07 58.03 0.56
CA MET A 825 15.77 56.90 -0.28
C MET A 825 17.07 56.26 -0.73
N TYR A 826 17.28 54.98 -0.45
CA TYR A 826 18.39 54.22 -1.01
C TYR A 826 17.86 53.11 -1.90
N ILE A 827 18.27 53.12 -3.17
CA ILE A 827 18.03 52.03 -4.12
C ILE A 827 19.34 51.29 -4.32
N VAL A 828 19.42 50.08 -3.78
CA VAL A 828 20.59 49.20 -3.85
C VAL A 828 20.36 48.19 -4.95
N VAL A 829 21.15 48.26 -6.01
CA VAL A 829 21.09 47.37 -7.18
C VAL A 829 22.27 46.42 -7.13
N GLU A 830 22.01 45.13 -6.95
CA GLU A 830 23.01 44.09 -6.70
C GLU A 830 22.95 43.04 -7.80
N ASN A 831 24.09 42.61 -8.33
CA ASN A 831 24.17 41.44 -9.18
C ASN A 831 24.56 40.19 -8.37
N ILE A 832 23.55 39.48 -7.89
CA ILE A 832 23.66 38.26 -7.09
C ILE A 832 23.89 37.00 -7.95
N GLY A 833 23.96 37.15 -9.29
CA GLY A 833 24.37 36.09 -10.21
C GLY A 833 25.89 35.97 -10.32
N SER A 834 26.38 34.99 -11.06
CA SER A 834 27.82 34.71 -11.19
C SER A 834 28.52 35.50 -12.30
N GLU A 835 27.78 36.02 -13.28
CA GLU A 835 28.33 36.71 -14.46
C GLU A 835 28.06 38.21 -14.45
N THR A 836 28.84 38.99 -15.18
CA THR A 836 28.60 40.43 -15.36
C THR A 836 27.28 40.67 -16.11
N SER A 837 26.47 41.61 -15.64
CA SER A 837 25.17 41.93 -16.23
C SER A 837 25.32 42.71 -17.54
N PRO A 838 24.30 42.74 -18.42
CA PRO A 838 24.15 43.80 -19.40
C PRO A 838 23.88 45.14 -18.69
N PHE A 839 23.61 46.20 -19.46
CA PHE A 839 23.12 47.45 -18.89
C PHE A 839 21.84 47.20 -18.07
N VAL A 840 21.80 47.74 -16.86
CA VAL A 840 20.67 47.56 -15.93
C VAL A 840 19.95 48.89 -15.79
N TYR A 841 18.66 48.90 -16.04
CA TYR A 841 17.84 50.09 -15.77
C TYR A 841 17.08 49.87 -14.48
N ALA A 842 17.30 50.70 -13.47
CA ALA A 842 16.50 50.72 -12.25
C ALA A 842 15.48 51.86 -12.33
N TYR A 843 14.27 51.64 -11.84
CA TYR A 843 13.19 52.63 -11.83
C TYR A 843 12.62 52.80 -10.42
N ASP A 844 12.13 54.00 -10.13
CA ASP A 844 11.32 54.29 -8.93
C ASP A 844 10.16 55.23 -9.28
N LEU A 845 9.06 55.13 -8.53
CA LEU A 845 7.92 56.05 -8.64
C LEU A 845 7.86 56.99 -7.44
N ILE A 846 7.71 58.28 -7.71
CA ILE A 846 7.59 59.32 -6.69
C ILE A 846 6.10 59.62 -6.47
N PRO A 847 5.57 59.51 -5.24
CA PRO A 847 4.15 59.76 -4.96
C PRO A 847 3.72 61.20 -5.27
N GLN A 848 2.41 61.40 -5.58
CA GLN A 848 1.83 62.65 -6.11
C GLN A 848 2.11 63.93 -5.29
N ASN A 849 2.33 63.81 -3.98
CA ASN A 849 2.59 64.95 -3.07
C ASN A 849 4.03 65.01 -2.55
N PHE A 850 4.91 64.21 -3.13
CA PHE A 850 6.33 64.18 -2.80
C PHE A 850 7.14 64.71 -3.98
N SER A 851 8.27 65.34 -3.65
CA SER A 851 9.21 65.88 -4.61
C SER A 851 10.62 65.50 -4.18
N ILE A 852 11.48 65.17 -5.13
CA ILE A 852 12.90 64.97 -4.86
C ILE A 852 13.50 66.33 -4.49
N VAL A 853 14.14 66.39 -3.31
CA VAL A 853 14.85 67.56 -2.82
C VAL A 853 16.35 67.26 -2.80
N GLY A 854 17.14 68.20 -3.32
CA GLY A 854 18.58 68.02 -3.47
C GLY A 854 18.96 67.22 -4.71
N SER A 855 20.22 66.78 -4.74
CA SER A 855 20.81 66.06 -5.87
C SER A 855 20.63 64.56 -5.68
N ILE A 856 20.32 63.84 -6.78
CA ILE A 856 20.44 62.39 -6.80
C ILE A 856 21.93 62.04 -6.84
N SER A 857 22.37 61.17 -5.95
CA SER A 857 23.74 60.67 -5.91
C SER A 857 23.79 59.19 -6.27
N VAL A 858 24.84 58.80 -6.98
CA VAL A 858 25.19 57.39 -7.23
C VAL A 858 26.58 57.19 -6.65
N ASN A 859 26.72 56.22 -5.77
CA ASN A 859 27.98 55.94 -5.06
C ASN A 859 29.19 55.77 -5.99
N ARG A 860 28.95 55.30 -7.22
CA ARG A 860 29.93 55.14 -8.31
C ARG A 860 29.41 55.86 -9.55
N THR A 861 29.83 57.11 -9.76
CA THR A 861 29.39 57.91 -10.92
C THR A 861 29.82 57.30 -12.25
N ASP A 862 30.91 56.54 -12.28
CA ASP A 862 31.37 55.77 -13.44
C ASP A 862 30.47 54.57 -13.77
N MET A 863 29.64 54.13 -12.83
CA MET A 863 28.61 53.10 -13.05
C MET A 863 27.29 53.70 -13.54
N LEU A 864 27.08 55.02 -13.44
CA LEU A 864 25.89 55.68 -13.97
C LEU A 864 26.11 56.04 -15.45
N ASN A 865 25.36 55.40 -16.34
CA ASN A 865 25.39 55.68 -17.77
C ASN A 865 24.45 56.85 -18.14
N ASN A 866 23.21 56.78 -17.66
CA ASN A 866 22.19 57.79 -17.92
C ASN A 866 21.17 57.84 -16.78
N THR A 867 20.49 58.97 -16.59
CA THR A 867 19.35 59.11 -15.67
C THR A 867 18.35 60.09 -16.24
N GLY A 868 17.08 59.89 -15.93
CA GLY A 868 16.02 60.78 -16.36
C GLY A 868 14.74 60.56 -15.57
N ASN A 869 13.73 61.36 -15.88
CA ASN A 869 12.41 61.25 -15.31
C ASN A 869 11.34 61.31 -16.39
N HIS A 870 10.17 60.75 -16.10
CA HIS A 870 9.00 60.81 -16.97
C HIS A 870 7.74 61.09 -16.15
N SER A 871 6.80 61.79 -16.77
CA SER A 871 5.45 61.95 -16.23
C SER A 871 4.71 60.61 -16.22
N VAL A 872 3.98 60.34 -15.15
CA VAL A 872 3.18 59.12 -14.95
C VAL A 872 1.71 59.47 -15.09
N SER A 873 0.94 58.65 -15.80
CA SER A 873 -0.49 58.91 -16.04
C SER A 873 -1.39 58.55 -14.85
N ASP A 874 -0.90 57.73 -13.91
CA ASP A 874 -1.61 57.35 -12.70
C ASP A 874 -1.53 58.50 -11.67
N PRO A 875 -2.68 59.04 -11.20
CA PRO A 875 -2.73 60.20 -10.32
C PRO A 875 -2.15 59.96 -8.91
N ARG A 876 -1.74 58.73 -8.59
CA ARG A 876 -1.03 58.40 -7.34
C ARG A 876 0.44 58.83 -7.36
N TYR A 877 1.04 59.02 -8.53
CA TYR A 877 2.47 59.31 -8.68
C TYR A 877 2.71 60.60 -9.45
N ASN A 878 3.60 61.44 -8.90
CA ASN A 878 4.04 62.69 -9.49
C ASN A 878 4.91 62.42 -10.73
N MET A 879 5.86 61.50 -10.61
CA MET A 879 6.78 61.14 -11.69
C MET A 879 7.38 59.75 -11.50
N SER A 880 7.95 59.19 -12.57
CA SER A 880 8.89 58.07 -12.51
C SER A 880 10.30 58.58 -12.73
N VAL A 881 11.27 57.98 -12.05
CA VAL A 881 12.69 58.26 -12.22
C VAL A 881 13.38 56.97 -12.61
N TYR A 882 14.39 57.05 -13.48
CA TYR A 882 15.16 55.90 -13.90
C TYR A 882 16.67 56.17 -13.85
N TRP A 883 17.42 55.09 -13.68
CA TRP A 883 18.88 55.08 -13.70
C TRP A 883 19.36 53.93 -14.60
N ALA A 884 20.00 54.28 -15.70
CA ALA A 884 20.69 53.33 -16.56
C ALA A 884 22.11 53.13 -16.01
N LEU A 885 22.40 51.92 -15.57
CA LEU A 885 23.65 51.51 -14.97
C LEU A 885 24.49 50.73 -15.97
N ASN A 886 25.80 50.96 -15.95
CA ASN A 886 26.78 50.14 -16.65
C ASN A 886 26.76 48.69 -16.10
N PRO A 887 27.19 47.70 -16.89
CA PRO A 887 27.34 46.30 -16.48
C PRO A 887 27.88 46.08 -15.07
N LEU A 888 27.09 45.44 -14.20
CA LEU A 888 27.47 45.10 -12.82
C LEU A 888 28.17 43.73 -12.79
N ASN A 889 29.30 43.62 -12.10
CA ASN A 889 30.01 42.35 -11.90
C ASN A 889 29.19 41.39 -11.03
N GLY A 890 29.29 40.09 -11.28
CA GLY A 890 28.59 39.08 -10.49
C GLY A 890 29.16 38.87 -9.08
N GLY A 891 28.36 38.24 -8.22
CA GLY A 891 28.75 37.74 -6.90
C GLY A 891 28.59 38.74 -5.75
N ALA A 892 27.58 39.62 -5.81
CA ALA A 892 27.07 40.36 -4.64
C ALA A 892 26.31 39.40 -3.72
N ASP A 893 26.37 39.54 -2.40
CA ASP A 893 25.77 38.66 -1.40
C ASP A 893 24.27 38.92 -1.14
N GLY A 894 23.73 39.95 -1.78
CA GLY A 894 22.30 40.15 -1.87
C GLY A 894 21.69 40.49 -0.52
N ASP A 895 22.45 41.04 0.43
CA ASP A 895 21.94 41.50 1.71
C ASP A 895 21.16 42.82 1.59
N GLY A 896 21.30 43.52 0.45
CA GLY A 896 20.66 44.81 0.20
C GLY A 896 21.30 45.97 0.94
N SER A 897 22.52 45.83 1.46
CA SER A 897 23.22 46.85 2.24
C SER A 897 23.65 48.04 1.38
N TYR A 898 23.22 49.25 1.76
CA TYR A 898 23.68 50.49 1.13
C TYR A 898 25.10 50.91 1.57
N ASN A 899 25.74 50.14 2.46
CA ASN A 899 27.07 50.42 3.02
C ASN A 899 28.11 49.32 2.70
N ASP A 900 27.83 48.39 1.78
CA ASP A 900 28.80 47.35 1.42
C ASP A 900 29.93 47.90 0.53
N THR A 901 30.95 48.44 1.17
CA THR A 901 32.10 49.03 0.47
C THR A 901 32.89 48.04 -0.38
N SER A 902 32.89 46.75 -0.03
CA SER A 902 33.59 45.71 -0.80
C SER A 902 32.90 45.48 -2.14
N GLU A 903 31.59 45.31 -2.13
CA GLU A 903 30.81 45.07 -3.34
C GLU A 903 30.74 46.29 -4.24
N ILE A 904 30.57 47.47 -3.63
CA ILE A 904 30.54 48.75 -4.32
C ILE A 904 31.87 49.02 -5.06
N THR A 905 33.00 48.76 -4.39
CA THR A 905 34.32 48.95 -5.01
C THR A 905 34.53 47.99 -6.18
N ASN A 906 34.03 46.76 -6.05
CA ASN A 906 34.12 45.73 -7.08
C ASN A 906 33.05 45.82 -8.19
N SER A 907 32.24 46.88 -8.19
CA SER A 907 31.16 47.10 -9.18
C SER A 907 30.11 45.98 -9.21
N LYS A 908 29.92 45.30 -8.08
CA LYS A 908 28.89 44.26 -7.89
C LYS A 908 27.56 44.85 -7.42
N THR A 909 27.65 45.98 -6.71
CA THR A 909 26.54 46.69 -6.10
C THR A 909 26.63 48.18 -6.42
N VAL A 910 25.51 48.77 -6.85
CA VAL A 910 25.37 50.21 -7.09
C VAL A 910 24.30 50.74 -6.15
N VAL A 911 24.62 51.83 -5.46
CA VAL A 911 23.72 52.49 -4.51
C VAL A 911 23.34 53.85 -5.07
N ILE A 912 22.05 54.04 -5.28
CA ILE A 912 21.46 55.32 -5.68
C ILE A 912 20.80 55.92 -4.44
N HIS A 913 21.14 57.16 -4.11
CA HIS A 913 20.58 57.88 -2.98
C HIS A 913 19.96 59.19 -3.42
N TYR A 914 18.77 59.49 -2.90
CA TYR A 914 18.12 60.77 -3.06
C TYR A 914 17.18 61.04 -1.89
N THR A 915 16.88 62.31 -1.63
CA THR A 915 16.00 62.72 -0.54
C THR A 915 14.67 63.19 -1.12
N ILE A 916 13.55 62.85 -0.48
CA ILE A 916 12.21 63.36 -0.84
C ILE A 916 11.64 64.23 0.28
N ASN A 917 10.91 65.27 -0.12
CA ASN A 917 10.14 66.13 0.77
C ASN A 917 8.71 66.25 0.24
N GLY A 918 7.74 66.19 1.14
CA GLY A 918 6.34 66.22 0.82
C GLY A 918 5.48 66.16 2.08
N THR A 919 4.20 66.46 1.92
CA THR A 919 3.20 66.30 2.99
C THR A 919 2.07 65.42 2.45
N GLY A 920 1.67 64.39 3.21
CA GLY A 920 0.66 63.42 2.79
C GLY A 920 0.94 62.01 3.31
N VAL A 921 0.02 61.08 3.01
CA VAL A 921 0.19 59.66 3.35
C VAL A 921 1.16 59.03 2.34
N PHE A 922 2.33 58.61 2.81
CA PHE A 922 3.18 57.69 2.06
C PHE A 922 2.58 56.29 2.23
N ASN A 923 1.91 55.76 1.19
CA ASN A 923 1.28 54.46 1.36
C ASN A 923 2.38 53.41 1.45
N PRO A 924 2.23 52.39 2.32
CA PRO A 924 3.14 51.26 2.31
C PRO A 924 3.31 50.67 0.90
N SER A 925 2.25 50.67 0.07
CA SER A 925 2.28 50.25 -1.34
C SER A 925 3.30 51.00 -2.21
N ASP A 926 3.58 52.26 -1.89
CA ASP A 926 4.49 53.13 -2.67
C ASP A 926 5.96 52.80 -2.38
N ALA A 927 6.24 52.09 -1.27
CA ALA A 927 7.54 51.52 -0.99
C ALA A 927 7.88 50.34 -1.91
N PHE A 928 6.87 49.65 -2.47
CA PHE A 928 7.06 48.42 -3.26
C PHE A 928 7.36 48.65 -4.74
N ILE A 929 7.38 49.90 -5.21
CA ILE A 929 7.44 50.19 -6.64
C ILE A 929 8.85 50.57 -7.06
N VAL A 930 9.64 49.54 -7.37
CA VAL A 930 10.91 49.67 -8.09
C VAL A 930 10.94 48.68 -9.23
N GLY A 931 11.40 49.09 -10.41
CA GLY A 931 11.40 48.26 -11.62
C GLY A 931 12.80 47.97 -12.12
N ILE A 932 12.96 46.90 -12.91
CA ILE A 932 14.12 46.69 -13.78
C ILE A 932 13.65 46.45 -15.21
N ASP A 933 14.28 47.09 -16.19
CA ASP A 933 13.95 46.85 -17.61
C ASP A 933 14.55 45.51 -18.10
N PRO A 934 13.74 44.54 -18.52
CA PRO A 934 14.23 43.28 -19.08
C PRO A 934 14.60 43.38 -20.57
N THR A 935 14.38 44.50 -21.28
CA THR A 935 14.61 44.58 -22.73
C THR A 935 16.08 44.43 -23.16
N HIS A 936 17.03 44.65 -22.25
CA HIS A 936 18.46 44.39 -22.45
C HIS A 936 18.94 43.08 -21.79
N SER A 937 18.01 42.29 -21.23
CA SER A 937 18.30 40.96 -20.72
C SER A 937 18.37 39.96 -21.88
N LEU A 938 19.54 39.35 -22.08
CA LEU A 938 19.75 38.31 -23.11
C LEU A 938 18.93 37.02 -22.87
N LEU A 939 18.22 36.87 -21.74
CA LEU A 939 17.45 35.66 -21.43
C LEU A 939 16.12 36.00 -20.72
N PRO A 940 14.96 35.51 -21.20
CA PRO A 940 13.66 35.71 -20.53
C PRO A 940 13.55 35.09 -19.12
N THR A 941 14.57 34.36 -18.67
CA THR A 941 14.61 33.66 -17.38
C THR A 941 15.25 34.44 -16.23
N THR A 942 15.83 35.63 -16.45
CA THR A 942 16.42 36.45 -15.38
C THR A 942 15.43 37.54 -14.93
N SER A 943 14.62 37.24 -13.91
CA SER A 943 13.66 38.23 -13.37
C SER A 943 14.27 38.97 -12.18
N PRO A 944 13.97 40.28 -12.01
CA PRO A 944 14.45 41.05 -10.87
C PRO A 944 13.78 40.60 -9.56
N LYS A 945 14.55 40.55 -8.46
CA LYS A 945 14.02 40.34 -7.11
C LYS A 945 13.97 41.67 -6.37
N ILE A 946 12.78 42.07 -5.92
CA ILE A 946 12.58 43.29 -5.14
C ILE A 946 12.53 42.91 -3.64
N THR A 947 13.29 43.58 -2.79
CA THR A 947 13.25 43.39 -1.34
C THR A 947 13.16 44.73 -0.63
N LEU A 948 12.32 44.82 0.41
CA LEU A 948 12.15 46.02 1.22
C LEU A 948 12.76 45.78 2.60
N VAL A 949 13.57 46.74 3.06
CA VAL A 949 14.04 46.79 4.44
C VAL A 949 13.53 48.11 5.02
N SER A 950 12.48 48.05 5.84
CA SER A 950 12.00 49.23 6.54
C SER A 950 12.84 49.45 7.79
N GLY A 951 13.50 50.61 7.89
CA GLY A 951 13.95 51.11 9.19
C GLY A 951 12.71 51.43 10.01
N ALA A 952 12.48 50.68 11.09
CA ALA A 952 11.39 50.96 12.00
C ALA A 952 11.56 52.37 12.58
N ILE A 953 10.61 53.28 12.31
CA ILE A 953 10.22 54.20 13.38
C ILE A 953 9.41 53.32 14.33
N ALA A 954 9.99 52.97 15.47
CA ALA A 954 9.16 52.60 16.60
C ALA A 954 8.33 53.85 16.92
N ASP A 955 7.08 53.88 16.47
CA ASP A 955 6.08 54.74 17.09
C ASP A 955 6.03 54.31 18.56
N ASN A 956 6.78 55.02 19.40
CA ASN A 956 6.77 54.81 20.83
C ASN A 956 5.36 55.19 21.32
N TYR A 957 4.45 54.22 21.36
CA TYR A 957 3.15 54.34 22.03
C TYR A 957 3.29 54.30 23.56
N GLU A 958 4.50 54.12 24.08
CA GLU A 958 4.78 54.10 25.53
C GLU A 958 4.30 55.36 26.27
N PRO A 959 4.48 56.61 25.77
CA PRO A 959 3.94 57.80 26.45
C PRO A 959 2.40 57.81 26.46
N LEU A 960 1.75 57.29 25.42
CA LEU A 960 0.29 57.21 25.32
C LEU A 960 -0.28 56.13 26.27
N LEU A 961 0.38 54.97 26.35
CA LEU A 961 0.04 53.88 27.27
C LEU A 961 0.36 54.23 28.73
N MET A 962 1.42 55.01 28.97
CA MET A 962 1.74 55.58 30.28
C MET A 962 0.71 56.63 30.71
N LEU A 963 0.18 57.43 29.77
CA LEU A 963 -0.92 58.36 30.04
C LEU A 963 -2.23 57.64 30.35
N LEU A 964 -2.54 56.57 29.60
CA LEU A 964 -3.73 55.72 29.82
C LEU A 964 -3.67 54.98 31.16
N SER A 965 -2.52 54.41 31.53
CA SER A 965 -2.34 53.78 32.85
C SER A 965 -2.37 54.79 34.00
N GLY A 966 -1.85 56.01 33.79
CA GLY A 966 -1.99 57.13 34.73
C GLY A 966 -3.45 57.54 34.95
N LEU A 967 -4.25 57.65 33.89
CA LEU A 967 -5.68 57.98 33.96
C LEU A 967 -6.51 56.89 34.65
N VAL A 968 -6.20 55.62 34.42
CA VAL A 968 -6.84 54.49 35.13
C VAL A 968 -6.44 54.47 36.61
N GLY A 969 -5.17 54.75 36.93
CA GLY A 969 -4.67 54.86 38.31
C GLY A 969 -5.34 55.99 39.10
N VAL A 970 -5.48 57.18 38.50
CA VAL A 970 -6.20 58.31 39.10
C VAL A 970 -7.69 58.01 39.25
N GLY A 971 -8.31 57.34 38.27
CA GLY A 971 -9.71 56.90 38.36
C GLY A 971 -9.97 55.90 39.50
N CYS A 972 -9.06 54.96 39.73
CA CYS A 972 -9.14 54.00 40.83
C CYS A 972 -8.96 54.67 42.21
N ILE A 973 -8.08 55.69 42.32
CA ILE A 973 -7.89 56.45 43.56
C ILE A 973 -9.10 57.34 43.87
N ILE A 974 -9.72 57.95 42.85
CA ILE A 974 -10.94 58.77 43.01
C ILE A 974 -12.15 57.90 43.37
N ARG A 975 -12.26 56.67 42.82
CA ARG A 975 -13.35 55.73 43.16
C ARG A 975 -13.22 55.17 44.57
N ARG A 976 -12.00 54.98 45.09
CA ARG A 976 -11.77 54.54 46.48
C ARG A 976 -12.08 55.62 47.53
N ARG A 977 -12.08 56.90 47.14
CA ARG A 977 -12.41 58.04 48.04
C ARG A 977 -13.91 58.36 48.16
N LYS A 978 -14.77 57.76 47.33
CA LYS A 978 -16.24 57.92 47.41
C LYS A 978 -16.97 56.82 48.20
N ASN A 979 -16.25 55.79 48.66
CA ASN A 979 -16.80 54.66 49.42
C ASN A 979 -16.21 54.52 50.84
N ASN A 980 -15.70 55.62 51.42
CA ASN A 980 -15.45 55.75 52.86
C ASN A 980 -16.33 56.85 53.43
#